data_AF-M1XL50-F1
#
_entry.id   AF-M1XL50-F1
#
_cell.length_a   1.000
_cell.length_b   1.000
_cell.length_c   1.000
_cell.angle_alpha   90.00
_cell.angle_beta   90.00
_cell.angle_gamma   90.00
#
_symmetry.space_group_name_H-M   'P 1'
#
loop_
_entity.id
_entity.type
_entity.pdbx_description
1 polymer ?
#
loop_
_entity_poly.entity_id
_entity_poly.type
_entity_poly.pdbx_seq_one_letter_code
_entity_poly.pdbx_strand_id
1 'polypeptide(L)'
;MGNTNSKSGVGYWLKPLITGVIVTKIAYLIPVVNLFAPIVGGSVTAYMLDSGAIEGLKGGFLKGILMTLPAIILGVFFADILAGIPIIGNLLAGSLGLVVAVILLHSVVLGMLSGFVTGAIATTAKEADPVETTAKKTAAAANTADKAKETYSESRKEAKETYSESRDADLGEQSASGSNNVTESRTSNSLDSEAHTGTDQQPKQASDSVSEKQEQLSNCTDCGTDVSPDANFCPECGAESPFSSDGRQSSQYTDSASQSNATQSKENHRQTVSTTATSESDVVRRTVEKIEDQKHINSQAANQLCEALSDPNNSDHVESALDEAIDRLEVVESTEEAITGINDYSSTRQLESAQRQLVQTDSNFADSINSVIDRMIKLENDVDQRAQEHDRLTDAADTICRVAEDSNAVTLHARGTVDRTQQLAEKLDSETMQINESRSSVSTLAEDIRHSIQPETDQSRKLLETLINPEGRDVKEILKTTVKTVDEHAETRQMLSEIGTKDVKRRLDSLSQELGNKDTSIYSHLSDRIRELEALLDDPDCVGSIQLYAIYQEVLYYDRTLLPRLSRSLSRGGSVDAEEMFSTVQWQIEDLKSEFVSVRPDHNHSIPKHFLGLAEELTTDAEKELTDRPERAAGILLAADALIDHVKALYQRNEYSVMLRRLRG
;
A
#
# COMPACT_ATOMS: atom_id res chain seq x y z
N MET A 1 40.49 26.56 74.99
CA MET A 1 40.90 25.79 73.79
C MET A 1 40.04 24.55 73.71
N GLY A 2 39.24 24.39 72.64
CA GLY A 2 38.37 23.22 72.45
C GLY A 2 37.35 23.46 71.33
N ASN A 3 37.72 23.00 70.13
CA ASN A 3 37.10 23.21 68.82
C ASN A 3 35.60 22.88 68.72
N THR A 4 34.79 23.82 68.21
CA THR A 4 33.43 23.56 67.69
C THR A 4 33.49 23.45 66.15
N ASN A 5 33.56 22.22 65.64
CA ASN A 5 33.44 21.93 64.20
C ASN A 5 31.95 21.88 63.81
N SER A 6 31.50 22.86 63.04
CA SER A 6 30.21 22.83 62.35
C SER A 6 30.27 21.82 61.20
N LYS A 7 29.44 20.77 61.27
CA LYS A 7 29.14 19.89 60.13
C LYS A 7 27.85 20.38 59.46
N SER A 8 27.91 21.54 58.81
CA SER A 8 26.90 21.96 57.83
C SER A 8 27.39 21.56 56.44
N GLY A 9 27.35 20.26 56.16
CA GLY A 9 27.64 19.72 54.84
C GLY A 9 26.36 19.68 54.01
N VAL A 10 26.38 20.36 52.86
CA VAL A 10 25.31 20.40 51.83
C VAL A 10 24.77 18.99 51.46
N GLY A 11 25.54 17.93 51.71
CA GLY A 11 25.12 16.54 51.51
C GLY A 11 23.99 16.02 52.41
N TYR A 12 23.68 16.68 53.54
CA TYR A 12 22.60 16.20 54.43
C TYR A 12 21.20 16.47 53.85
N TRP A 13 21.05 17.51 53.04
CA TRP A 13 19.78 17.88 52.40
C TRP A 13 19.58 17.25 51.02
N LEU A 14 20.65 16.75 50.39
CA LEU A 14 20.60 16.23 49.03
C LEU A 14 19.90 14.86 48.94
N LYS A 15 20.14 13.98 49.92
CA LYS A 15 19.51 12.64 49.96
C LYS A 15 17.98 12.69 50.04
N PRO A 16 17.35 13.43 50.97
CA PRO A 16 15.89 13.50 51.03
C PRO A 16 15.27 14.16 49.78
N LEU A 17 15.97 15.10 49.15
CA LEU A 17 15.49 15.78 47.94
C LEU A 17 15.51 14.85 46.71
N ILE A 18 16.57 14.07 46.53
CA ILE A 18 16.66 13.05 45.45
C ILE A 18 15.62 11.95 45.66
N THR A 19 15.44 11.48 46.89
CA THR A 19 14.40 10.48 47.21
C THR A 19 13.00 11.04 46.90
N GLY A 20 12.74 12.30 47.23
CA GLY A 20 11.49 12.97 46.87
C GLY A 20 11.25 13.00 45.36
N VAL A 21 12.24 13.41 44.57
CA VAL A 21 12.13 13.48 43.10
C VAL A 21 11.92 12.10 42.47
N ILE A 22 12.58 11.05 42.98
CA ILE A 22 12.40 9.67 42.49
C ILE A 22 10.99 9.16 42.81
N VAL A 23 10.52 9.37 44.04
CA VAL A 23 9.15 9.00 44.44
C VAL A 23 8.12 9.77 43.61
N THR A 24 8.32 11.06 43.36
CA THR A 24 7.47 11.85 42.47
C THR A 24 7.51 11.32 41.04
N LYS A 25 8.69 10.99 40.48
CA LYS A 25 8.79 10.44 39.12
C LYS A 25 8.10 9.08 38.98
N ILE A 26 8.24 8.20 39.97
CA ILE A 26 7.53 6.91 40.00
C ILE A 26 6.03 7.14 40.12
N ALA A 27 5.60 8.05 41.00
CA ALA A 27 4.20 8.45 41.14
C ALA A 27 3.62 9.09 39.86
N TYR A 28 4.44 9.71 39.02
CA TYR A 28 4.04 10.24 37.71
C TYR A 28 3.96 9.18 36.60
N LEU A 29 4.67 8.05 36.74
CA LEU A 29 4.62 6.92 35.80
C LEU A 29 3.45 5.96 36.07
N ILE A 30 3.02 5.86 37.32
CA ILE A 30 1.90 5.01 37.75
C ILE A 30 0.57 5.34 37.03
N PRO A 31 0.17 6.61 36.78
CA PRO A 31 -1.05 6.95 36.06
C PRO A 31 -1.07 6.45 34.61
N VAL A 32 0.06 6.48 33.90
CA VAL A 32 0.14 6.03 32.50
C VAL A 32 0.02 4.51 32.43
N VAL A 33 0.73 3.78 33.29
CA VAL A 33 0.63 2.31 33.35
C VAL A 33 -0.76 1.88 33.83
N ASN A 34 -1.35 2.58 34.80
CA ASN A 34 -2.71 2.34 35.27
C ASN A 34 -3.80 2.74 34.25
N LEU A 35 -3.49 3.61 33.28
CA LEU A 35 -4.43 3.96 32.20
C LEU A 35 -4.63 2.78 31.24
N PHE A 36 -3.56 2.01 30.96
CA PHE A 36 -3.57 0.92 29.97
C PHE A 36 -3.76 -0.47 30.58
N ALA A 37 -3.42 -0.67 31.86
CA ALA A 37 -3.59 -1.95 32.55
C ALA A 37 -5.04 -2.52 32.53
N PRO A 38 -6.11 -1.70 32.65
CA PRO A 38 -7.48 -2.18 32.53
C PRO A 38 -7.83 -2.71 31.13
N ILE A 39 -7.27 -2.09 30.08
CA ILE A 39 -7.53 -2.45 28.67
C ILE A 39 -6.87 -3.80 28.33
N VAL A 40 -5.59 -3.94 28.66
CA VAL A 40 -4.83 -5.19 28.46
C VAL A 40 -5.37 -6.30 29.37
N GLY A 41 -5.78 -5.93 30.59
CA GLY A 41 -6.39 -6.87 31.50
C GLY A 41 -7.78 -7.36 31.03
N GLY A 42 -8.64 -6.47 30.54
CA GLY A 42 -9.99 -6.80 30.09
C GLY A 42 -9.97 -7.73 28.87
N SER A 43 -9.08 -7.47 27.93
CA SER A 43 -8.91 -8.28 26.71
C SER A 43 -8.46 -9.72 27.02
N VAL A 44 -7.47 -9.90 27.89
CA VAL A 44 -6.99 -11.24 28.29
C VAL A 44 -8.08 -12.05 29.01
N THR A 45 -8.88 -11.41 29.88
CA THR A 45 -9.95 -12.10 30.62
C THR A 45 -11.13 -12.50 29.73
N ALA A 46 -11.50 -11.66 28.76
CA ALA A 46 -12.53 -11.99 27.77
C ALA A 46 -12.09 -13.16 26.86
N TYR A 47 -10.81 -13.19 26.48
CA TYR A 47 -10.23 -14.28 25.69
C TYR A 47 -10.19 -15.61 26.46
N MET A 48 -9.84 -15.60 27.75
CA MET A 48 -9.73 -16.83 28.55
C MET A 48 -11.09 -17.44 28.98
N LEU A 49 -12.14 -16.63 29.11
CA LEU A 49 -13.44 -17.11 29.58
C LEU A 49 -14.38 -17.55 28.46
N ASP A 50 -14.00 -17.36 27.20
CA ASP A 50 -14.76 -17.79 26.01
C ASP A 50 -16.25 -17.37 26.06
N SER A 51 -16.47 -16.16 26.60
CA SER A 51 -17.76 -15.67 27.04
C SER A 51 -18.25 -14.54 26.13
N GLY A 52 -19.56 -14.47 25.86
CA GLY A 52 -20.13 -13.45 24.97
C GLY A 52 -19.97 -12.01 25.48
N ALA A 53 -20.27 -11.01 24.64
CA ALA A 53 -20.10 -9.58 24.95
C ALA A 53 -20.70 -9.14 26.32
N ILE A 54 -21.81 -9.74 26.74
CA ILE A 54 -22.47 -9.46 28.03
C ILE A 54 -21.66 -10.00 29.22
N GLU A 55 -21.01 -11.14 29.07
CA GLU A 55 -20.15 -11.73 30.09
C GLU A 55 -18.77 -11.07 30.13
N GLY A 56 -18.24 -10.65 28.97
CA GLY A 56 -17.08 -9.77 28.87
C GLY A 56 -17.28 -8.45 29.63
N LEU A 57 -18.48 -7.86 29.55
CA LEU A 57 -18.85 -6.65 30.30
C LEU A 57 -18.88 -6.89 31.82
N LYS A 58 -19.43 -8.02 32.29
CA LYS A 58 -19.43 -8.38 33.72
C LYS A 58 -18.01 -8.63 34.25
N GLY A 59 -17.18 -9.32 33.46
CA GLY A 59 -15.77 -9.57 33.78
C GLY A 59 -14.96 -8.27 33.86
N GLY A 60 -15.16 -7.36 32.89
CA GLY A 60 -14.55 -6.04 32.87
C GLY A 60 -14.95 -5.16 34.07
N PHE A 61 -16.23 -5.18 34.45
CA PHE A 61 -16.74 -4.46 35.62
C PHE A 61 -16.13 -4.95 36.94
N LEU A 62 -16.17 -6.27 37.18
CA LEU A 62 -15.68 -6.85 38.42
C LEU A 62 -14.16 -6.62 38.59
N LYS A 63 -13.42 -6.69 37.49
CA LYS A 63 -11.98 -6.41 37.46
C LYS A 63 -11.68 -4.92 37.68
N GLY A 64 -12.46 -4.01 37.09
CA GLY A 64 -12.34 -2.58 37.33
C GLY A 64 -12.51 -2.22 38.81
N ILE A 65 -13.46 -2.85 39.50
CA ILE A 65 -13.62 -2.71 40.96
C ILE A 65 -12.43 -3.30 41.72
N LEU A 66 -11.99 -4.50 41.35
CA LEU A 66 -10.90 -5.19 42.08
C LEU A 66 -9.56 -4.43 41.94
N MET A 67 -9.27 -3.86 40.77
CA MET A 67 -8.05 -3.10 40.52
C MET A 67 -8.02 -1.73 41.20
N THR A 68 -9.19 -1.14 41.46
CA THR A 68 -9.27 0.16 42.11
C THR A 68 -9.26 0.07 43.65
N LEU A 69 -9.50 -1.12 44.20
CA LEU A 69 -9.53 -1.37 45.64
C LEU A 69 -8.22 -0.95 46.37
N PRO A 70 -7.01 -1.26 45.87
CA PRO A 70 -5.77 -0.77 46.49
C PRO A 70 -5.67 0.77 46.49
N ALA A 71 -6.13 1.44 45.43
CA ALA A 71 -6.12 2.90 45.35
C ALA A 71 -7.11 3.54 46.33
N ILE A 72 -8.27 2.92 46.56
CA ILE A 72 -9.21 3.33 47.62
C ILE A 72 -8.57 3.20 49.00
N ILE A 73 -7.95 2.05 49.30
CA ILE A 73 -7.28 1.83 50.58
C ILE A 73 -6.19 2.88 50.81
N LEU A 74 -5.37 3.15 49.79
CA LEU A 74 -4.33 4.16 49.87
C LEU A 74 -4.92 5.57 50.05
N GLY A 75 -5.96 5.92 49.29
CA GLY A 75 -6.63 7.21 49.37
C GLY A 75 -7.24 7.46 50.75
N VAL A 76 -7.91 6.47 51.33
CA VAL A 76 -8.46 6.55 52.69
C VAL A 76 -7.35 6.70 53.73
N PHE A 77 -6.25 5.95 53.60
CA PHE A 77 -5.11 6.04 54.50
C PHE A 77 -4.44 7.42 54.45
N PHE A 78 -4.23 7.98 53.25
CA PHE A 78 -3.67 9.33 53.09
C PHE A 78 -4.62 10.44 53.54
N ALA A 79 -5.93 10.26 53.35
CA ALA A 79 -6.93 11.20 53.85
C ALA A 79 -6.89 11.31 55.38
N ASP A 80 -6.73 10.19 56.08
CA ASP A 80 -6.66 10.14 57.55
C ASP A 80 -5.38 10.81 58.08
N ILE A 81 -4.25 10.62 57.39
CA ILE A 81 -2.98 11.30 57.71
C ILE A 81 -3.08 12.81 57.47
N LEU A 82 -3.72 13.24 56.38
CA LEU A 82 -3.83 14.65 56.01
C LEU A 82 -4.87 15.41 56.85
N ALA A 83 -5.85 14.71 57.42
CA ALA A 83 -6.86 15.28 58.31
C ALA A 83 -6.25 15.89 59.60
N GLY A 84 -5.05 15.45 60.01
CA GLY A 84 -4.33 16.00 61.16
C GLY A 84 -3.74 17.40 60.96
N ILE A 85 -3.77 17.95 59.72
CA ILE A 85 -3.18 19.26 59.42
C ILE A 85 -4.28 20.36 59.47
N PRO A 86 -4.24 21.29 60.45
CA PRO A 86 -5.23 22.35 60.54
C PRO A 86 -5.22 23.24 59.30
N ILE A 87 -6.42 23.67 58.86
CA ILE A 87 -6.70 24.54 57.69
C ILE A 87 -6.56 23.85 56.32
N ILE A 88 -5.52 23.04 56.10
CA ILE A 88 -5.26 22.39 54.80
C ILE A 88 -5.98 21.04 54.67
N GLY A 89 -6.14 20.30 55.77
CA GLY A 89 -6.69 18.95 55.77
C GLY A 89 -8.11 18.84 55.21
N ASN A 90 -9.00 19.77 55.55
CA ASN A 90 -10.40 19.70 55.11
C ASN A 90 -10.59 19.96 53.61
N LEU A 91 -9.74 20.80 53.01
CA LEU A 91 -9.83 21.16 51.58
C LEU A 91 -9.20 20.05 50.71
N LEU A 92 -8.12 19.44 51.19
CA LEU A 92 -7.50 18.29 50.55
C LEU A 92 -8.30 17.00 50.72
N ALA A 93 -8.93 16.75 51.88
CA ALA A 93 -9.77 15.58 52.08
C ALA A 93 -11.00 15.58 51.16
N GLY A 94 -11.64 16.74 50.97
CA GLY A 94 -12.78 16.88 50.06
C GLY A 94 -12.41 16.68 48.59
N SER A 95 -11.29 17.29 48.14
CA SER A 95 -10.83 17.16 46.76
C SER A 95 -10.27 15.76 46.45
N LEU A 96 -9.59 15.12 47.40
CA LEU A 96 -9.09 13.76 47.23
C LEU A 96 -10.23 12.75 47.08
N GLY A 97 -11.32 12.90 47.85
CA GLY A 97 -12.52 12.07 47.69
C GLY A 97 -13.14 12.19 46.30
N LEU A 98 -13.22 13.41 45.76
CA LEU A 98 -13.73 13.66 44.41
C LEU A 98 -12.81 13.08 43.33
N VAL A 99 -11.49 13.23 43.48
CA VAL A 99 -10.50 12.65 42.55
C VAL A 99 -10.57 11.12 42.55
N VAL A 100 -10.63 10.49 43.73
CA VAL A 100 -10.80 9.04 43.84
C VAL A 100 -12.11 8.58 43.20
N ALA A 101 -13.21 9.31 43.41
CA ALA A 101 -14.50 8.99 42.78
C ALA A 101 -14.44 9.09 41.25
N VAL A 102 -13.77 10.11 40.70
CA VAL A 102 -13.58 10.26 39.24
C VAL A 102 -12.71 9.13 38.68
N ILE A 103 -11.61 8.77 39.35
CA ILE A 103 -10.75 7.66 38.93
C ILE A 103 -11.51 6.32 38.97
N LEU A 104 -12.34 6.11 39.99
CA LEU A 104 -13.20 4.92 40.10
C LEU A 104 -14.18 4.84 38.94
N LEU A 105 -14.91 5.93 38.70
CA LEU A 105 -15.88 5.99 37.62
C LEU A 105 -15.21 5.74 36.26
N HIS A 106 -14.08 6.38 36.01
CA HIS A 106 -13.33 6.25 34.76
C HIS A 106 -12.80 4.82 34.55
N SER A 107 -12.21 4.21 35.58
CA SER A 107 -11.65 2.84 35.52
C SER A 107 -12.75 1.80 35.29
N VAL A 108 -13.93 1.99 35.89
CA VAL A 108 -15.08 1.11 35.70
C VAL A 108 -15.62 1.22 34.28
N VAL A 109 -15.77 2.43 33.75
CA VAL A 109 -16.25 2.65 32.37
C VAL A 109 -15.29 2.06 31.34
N LEU A 110 -13.97 2.28 31.49
CA LEU A 110 -12.96 1.69 30.60
C LEU A 110 -12.91 0.15 30.69
N GLY A 111 -13.04 -0.40 31.90
CA GLY A 111 -13.11 -1.86 32.09
C GLY A 111 -14.34 -2.47 31.40
N MET A 112 -15.49 -1.80 31.48
CA MET A 112 -16.71 -2.24 30.77
C MET A 112 -16.57 -2.14 29.25
N LEU A 113 -16.05 -1.03 28.72
CA LEU A 113 -15.87 -0.82 27.28
C LEU A 113 -14.90 -1.83 26.67
N SER A 114 -13.75 -2.06 27.30
CA SER A 114 -12.75 -3.03 26.80
C SER A 114 -13.26 -4.47 26.85
N GLY A 115 -13.97 -4.85 27.91
CA GLY A 115 -14.62 -6.16 28.01
C GLY A 115 -15.72 -6.38 26.97
N PHE A 116 -16.49 -5.34 26.66
CA PHE A 116 -17.55 -5.39 25.64
C PHE A 116 -16.98 -5.56 24.22
N VAL A 117 -16.00 -4.73 23.83
CA VAL A 117 -15.39 -4.77 22.50
C VAL A 117 -14.72 -6.12 22.25
N THR A 118 -13.96 -6.63 23.22
CA THR A 118 -13.27 -7.92 23.07
C THR A 118 -14.27 -9.09 23.02
N GLY A 119 -15.31 -9.07 23.84
CA GLY A 119 -16.35 -10.09 23.83
C GLY A 119 -17.18 -10.11 22.55
N ALA A 120 -17.41 -8.94 21.92
CA ALA A 120 -18.08 -8.84 20.62
C ALA A 120 -17.24 -9.46 19.49
N ILE A 121 -15.93 -9.18 19.49
CA ILE A 121 -14.98 -9.73 18.50
C ILE A 121 -14.89 -11.26 18.62
N ALA A 122 -14.85 -11.78 19.85
CA ALA A 122 -14.84 -13.23 20.11
C ALA A 122 -16.11 -13.93 19.62
N THR A 123 -17.28 -13.28 19.73
CA THR A 123 -18.55 -13.83 19.21
C THR A 123 -18.61 -13.81 17.68
N THR A 124 -18.15 -12.74 17.03
CA THR A 124 -18.10 -12.68 15.54
C THR A 124 -17.11 -13.67 14.95
N ALA A 125 -16.02 -13.99 15.65
CA ALA A 125 -15.07 -15.01 15.22
C ALA A 125 -15.64 -16.45 15.31
N LYS A 126 -16.67 -16.67 16.14
CA LYS A 126 -17.31 -17.98 16.33
C LYS A 126 -18.49 -18.26 15.40
N GLU A 127 -19.16 -17.23 14.88
CA GLU A 127 -20.29 -17.40 13.94
C GLU A 127 -19.86 -17.66 12.49
N ALA A 128 -18.55 -17.65 12.21
CA ALA A 128 -18.00 -18.11 10.94
C ALA A 128 -17.93 -19.64 10.90
N ASP A 129 -19.06 -20.30 10.61
CA ASP A 129 -19.08 -21.74 10.31
C ASP A 129 -18.25 -22.05 9.05
N PRO A 130 -17.48 -23.17 9.03
CA PRO A 130 -16.64 -23.54 7.91
C PRO A 130 -17.51 -24.06 6.76
N VAL A 131 -17.70 -23.24 5.73
CA VAL A 131 -18.47 -23.65 4.55
C VAL A 131 -17.73 -24.80 3.83
N GLU A 132 -18.41 -25.93 3.71
CA GLU A 132 -18.03 -27.18 3.03
C GLU A 132 -17.56 -27.00 1.56
N THR A 133 -17.76 -25.81 0.99
CA THR A 133 -17.31 -25.42 -0.34
C THR A 133 -15.81 -25.13 -0.44
N THR A 134 -15.15 -24.74 0.67
CA THR A 134 -13.72 -24.42 0.66
C THR A 134 -12.87 -25.68 0.55
N ALA A 135 -13.19 -26.73 1.31
CA ALA A 135 -12.48 -28.02 1.21
C ALA A 135 -12.57 -28.66 -0.18
N LYS A 136 -13.72 -28.51 -0.86
CA LYS A 136 -13.94 -29.03 -2.21
C LYS A 136 -13.19 -28.21 -3.27
N LYS A 137 -13.07 -26.89 -3.10
CA LYS A 137 -12.27 -26.02 -3.97
C LYS A 137 -10.76 -26.19 -3.75
N THR A 138 -10.32 -26.42 -2.51
CA THR A 138 -8.91 -26.68 -2.19
C THR A 138 -8.47 -28.05 -2.73
N ALA A 139 -9.33 -29.08 -2.68
CA ALA A 139 -9.06 -30.38 -3.30
C ALA A 139 -9.06 -30.32 -4.83
N ALA A 140 -9.91 -29.48 -5.44
CA ALA A 140 -9.88 -29.25 -6.89
C ALA A 140 -8.59 -28.54 -7.31
N ALA A 141 -8.17 -27.49 -6.58
CA ALA A 141 -6.94 -26.74 -6.85
C ALA A 141 -5.66 -27.57 -6.63
N ALA A 142 -5.66 -28.46 -5.65
CA ALA A 142 -4.55 -29.39 -5.41
C ALA A 142 -4.36 -30.38 -6.59
N ASN A 143 -5.46 -30.90 -7.16
CA ASN A 143 -5.41 -31.79 -8.31
C ASN A 143 -4.95 -31.08 -9.60
N THR A 144 -5.24 -29.77 -9.76
CA THR A 144 -4.74 -28.99 -10.90
C THR A 144 -3.24 -28.68 -10.77
N ALA A 145 -2.75 -28.50 -9.53
CA ALA A 145 -1.33 -28.26 -9.25
C ALA A 145 -0.45 -29.50 -9.50
N ASP A 146 -0.96 -30.69 -9.23
CA ASP A 146 -0.24 -31.94 -9.53
C ASP A 146 -0.15 -32.21 -11.04
N LYS A 147 -1.21 -31.92 -11.81
CA LYS A 147 -1.16 -31.96 -13.29
C LYS A 147 -0.18 -30.95 -13.89
N ALA A 148 -0.08 -29.75 -13.29
CA ALA A 148 0.89 -28.74 -13.73
C ALA A 148 2.34 -29.16 -13.43
N LYS A 149 2.58 -29.88 -12.32
CA LYS A 149 3.90 -30.44 -11.98
C LYS A 149 4.33 -31.55 -12.93
N GLU A 150 3.41 -32.43 -13.35
CA GLU A 150 3.71 -33.48 -14.33
C GLU A 150 4.10 -32.87 -15.68
N THR A 151 3.29 -31.91 -16.17
CA THR A 151 3.55 -31.19 -17.43
C THR A 151 4.90 -30.46 -17.41
N TYR A 152 5.25 -29.80 -16.30
CA TYR A 152 6.54 -29.09 -16.17
C TYR A 152 7.75 -30.04 -16.06
N SER A 153 7.54 -31.25 -15.52
CA SER A 153 8.59 -32.26 -15.41
C SER A 153 8.92 -32.96 -16.73
N GLU A 154 7.94 -33.09 -17.64
CA GLU A 154 8.13 -33.59 -19.00
C GLU A 154 8.90 -32.58 -19.86
N SER A 155 8.50 -31.30 -19.87
CA SER A 155 9.20 -30.26 -20.65
C SER A 155 10.67 -30.09 -20.22
N ARG A 156 10.98 -30.34 -18.94
CA ARG A 156 12.36 -30.27 -18.43
C ARG A 156 13.21 -31.48 -18.81
N LYS A 157 12.60 -32.65 -19.05
CA LYS A 157 13.32 -33.83 -19.56
C LYS A 157 13.65 -33.67 -21.04
N GLU A 158 12.70 -33.19 -21.84
CA GLU A 158 12.92 -32.90 -23.27
C GLU A 158 14.00 -31.81 -23.49
N ALA A 159 14.02 -30.78 -22.65
CA ALA A 159 15.05 -29.73 -22.70
C ALA A 159 16.46 -30.24 -22.29
N LYS A 160 16.55 -31.28 -21.45
CA LYS A 160 17.84 -31.86 -21.05
C LYS A 160 18.40 -32.82 -22.09
N GLU A 161 17.55 -33.58 -22.79
CA GLU A 161 17.99 -34.47 -23.86
C GLU A 161 18.51 -33.67 -25.07
N THR A 162 17.85 -32.55 -25.40
CA THR A 162 18.27 -31.62 -26.47
C THR A 162 19.63 -30.94 -26.19
N TYR A 163 19.97 -30.73 -24.91
CA TYR A 163 21.23 -30.08 -24.51
C TYR A 163 22.41 -31.06 -24.34
N SER A 164 22.15 -32.36 -24.17
CA SER A 164 23.20 -33.38 -24.15
C SER A 164 23.67 -33.78 -25.56
N GLU A 165 22.80 -33.75 -26.56
CA GLU A 165 23.15 -34.13 -27.95
C GLU A 165 24.01 -33.08 -28.67
N SER A 166 23.99 -31.83 -28.21
CA SER A 166 24.74 -30.72 -28.81
C SER A 166 26.16 -30.55 -28.24
N ARG A 167 26.53 -31.27 -27.18
CA ARG A 167 27.85 -31.11 -26.51
C ARG A 167 28.92 -32.12 -26.98
N ASP A 168 28.52 -33.19 -27.66
CA ASP A 168 29.46 -34.18 -28.21
C ASP A 168 29.96 -33.84 -29.62
N ALA A 169 29.50 -32.73 -30.21
CA ALA A 169 29.88 -32.30 -31.56
C ALA A 169 31.05 -31.28 -31.62
N ASP A 170 31.50 -30.71 -30.50
CA ASP A 170 32.40 -29.54 -30.52
C ASP A 170 33.73 -29.69 -29.73
N LEU A 171 34.10 -30.93 -29.36
CA LEU A 171 35.39 -31.23 -28.73
C LEU A 171 36.32 -31.93 -29.74
N GLY A 172 36.76 -31.18 -30.75
CA GLY A 172 37.60 -31.74 -31.79
C GLY A 172 38.37 -30.71 -32.61
N GLU A 173 39.01 -29.71 -32.02
CA GLU A 173 40.26 -29.13 -32.56
C GLU A 173 40.86 -28.03 -31.66
N GLN A 174 42.18 -27.84 -31.80
CA GLN A 174 43.03 -26.78 -31.23
C GLN A 174 43.68 -27.05 -29.86
N SER A 175 44.72 -27.90 -29.91
CA SER A 175 45.95 -27.66 -29.17
C SER A 175 46.89 -26.79 -30.00
N ALA A 176 47.38 -25.67 -29.44
CA ALA A 176 48.81 -25.34 -29.33
C ALA A 176 49.05 -23.84 -29.07
N SER A 177 50.02 -23.57 -28.20
CA SER A 177 50.72 -22.30 -27.99
C SER A 177 49.98 -21.29 -27.10
N GLY A 178 50.54 -20.77 -26.01
CA GLY A 178 51.90 -20.84 -25.51
C GLY A 178 52.19 -19.59 -24.69
N SER A 179 52.61 -19.81 -23.45
CA SER A 179 53.62 -19.05 -22.70
C SER A 179 53.37 -17.60 -22.24
N ASN A 180 53.54 -17.45 -20.92
CA ASN A 180 54.29 -16.39 -20.22
C ASN A 180 53.59 -15.02 -20.06
N ASN A 181 53.71 -14.26 -18.99
CA ASN A 181 54.21 -14.36 -17.60
C ASN A 181 54.02 -12.93 -17.02
N VAL A 182 53.84 -12.78 -15.69
CA VAL A 182 54.51 -11.75 -14.83
C VAL A 182 54.19 -10.26 -15.13
N THR A 183 53.94 -9.32 -14.23
CA THR A 183 53.93 -9.19 -12.77
C THR A 183 53.53 -7.73 -12.47
N GLU A 184 52.85 -7.56 -11.34
CA GLU A 184 52.80 -6.44 -10.39
C GLU A 184 53.04 -4.96 -10.78
N SER A 185 52.33 -4.16 -9.97
CA SER A 185 52.79 -2.91 -9.34
C SER A 185 52.69 -1.64 -10.19
N ARG A 186 52.38 -0.46 -9.66
CA ARG A 186 51.91 0.09 -8.37
C ARG A 186 51.95 1.61 -8.59
N THR A 187 51.14 2.37 -7.85
CA THR A 187 51.36 3.80 -7.48
C THR A 187 51.38 4.83 -8.64
N SER A 188 50.92 6.07 -8.54
CA SER A 188 50.28 6.90 -7.51
C SER A 188 50.26 8.33 -8.07
N ASN A 189 49.39 9.18 -7.52
CA ASN A 189 49.58 10.64 -7.40
C ASN A 189 49.49 11.46 -8.70
N SER A 190 48.99 12.69 -8.75
CA SER A 190 48.45 13.63 -7.76
C SER A 190 48.22 14.97 -8.48
N LEU A 191 47.23 15.77 -8.05
CA LEU A 191 47.27 17.25 -8.00
C LEU A 191 47.36 17.97 -9.38
N ASP A 192 46.91 19.18 -9.63
CA ASP A 192 46.27 20.26 -8.88
C ASP A 192 45.88 21.35 -9.90
N SER A 193 45.22 22.39 -9.38
CA SER A 193 45.21 23.79 -9.87
C SER A 193 44.22 24.14 -10.98
N GLU A 194 43.14 24.86 -10.63
CA GLU A 194 43.04 26.34 -10.47
C GLU A 194 42.75 27.01 -11.83
N ALA A 195 41.52 27.47 -12.07
CA ALA A 195 40.96 28.77 -11.68
C ALA A 195 41.51 29.95 -12.51
N HIS A 196 40.65 30.57 -13.32
CA HIS A 196 40.44 32.03 -13.32
C HIS A 196 39.32 32.48 -14.30
N THR A 197 38.39 33.30 -13.75
CA THR A 197 37.78 34.55 -14.29
C THR A 197 37.41 34.60 -15.78
N GLY A 198 36.21 34.98 -16.21
CA GLY A 198 35.30 36.02 -15.73
C GLY A 198 34.87 36.87 -16.95
N THR A 199 33.74 37.55 -16.81
CA THR A 199 33.24 38.70 -17.60
C THR A 199 32.09 38.45 -18.60
N ASP A 200 31.01 39.19 -18.34
CA ASP A 200 29.82 39.49 -19.11
C ASP A 200 30.06 39.86 -20.58
N GLN A 201 29.13 39.48 -21.47
CA GLN A 201 28.63 40.30 -22.58
C GLN A 201 27.45 39.63 -23.32
N GLN A 202 26.24 40.14 -23.08
CA GLN A 202 25.17 40.25 -24.08
C GLN A 202 25.32 41.68 -24.69
N PRO A 203 24.93 42.02 -25.94
CA PRO A 203 23.96 41.39 -26.83
C PRO A 203 24.40 41.25 -28.31
N LYS A 204 23.68 40.43 -29.10
CA LYS A 204 23.57 40.64 -30.55
C LYS A 204 22.31 39.97 -31.10
N GLN A 205 21.38 40.83 -31.52
CA GLN A 205 20.27 40.50 -32.41
C GLN A 205 20.83 40.09 -33.77
N ALA A 206 20.39 38.93 -34.25
CA ALA A 206 20.49 38.54 -35.65
C ALA A 206 19.05 38.27 -36.14
N SER A 207 18.60 39.17 -37.00
CA SER A 207 17.37 39.11 -37.76
C SER A 207 17.59 38.22 -38.98
N ASP A 208 16.99 37.03 -38.98
CA ASP A 208 16.84 36.21 -40.19
C ASP A 208 15.38 36.27 -40.66
N SER A 209 15.23 36.90 -41.82
CA SER A 209 14.01 36.96 -42.63
C SER A 209 13.75 35.59 -43.25
N VAL A 210 12.83 34.81 -42.67
CA VAL A 210 12.25 33.64 -43.34
C VAL A 210 11.06 34.11 -44.17
N SER A 211 11.20 33.98 -45.48
CA SER A 211 10.16 34.22 -46.46
C SER A 211 9.03 33.22 -46.26
N GLU A 212 7.87 33.66 -45.74
CA GLU A 212 6.64 32.89 -45.68
C GLU A 212 6.21 32.52 -47.11
N LYS A 213 6.42 31.26 -47.50
CA LYS A 213 5.64 30.63 -48.56
C LYS A 213 4.25 30.41 -47.98
N GLN A 214 3.28 31.20 -48.40
CA GLN A 214 1.87 30.85 -48.23
C GLN A 214 1.63 29.55 -49.00
N GLU A 215 1.60 28.42 -48.30
CA GLU A 215 1.14 27.15 -48.85
C GLU A 215 -0.34 27.31 -49.20
N GLN A 216 -0.67 27.10 -50.47
CA GLN A 216 -2.05 27.13 -50.95
C GLN A 216 -2.78 25.94 -50.32
N LEU A 217 -3.61 26.22 -49.33
CA LEU A 217 -4.55 25.25 -48.77
C LEU A 217 -5.67 24.99 -49.77
N SER A 218 -6.16 23.75 -49.80
CA SER A 218 -7.24 23.28 -50.66
C SER A 218 -8.37 22.70 -49.81
N ASN A 219 -9.62 23.01 -50.16
CA ASN A 219 -10.77 22.61 -49.35
C ASN A 219 -11.09 21.12 -49.54
N CYS A 220 -11.33 20.42 -48.43
CA CYS A 220 -11.85 19.06 -48.43
C CYS A 220 -13.23 19.01 -49.11
N THR A 221 -13.42 18.10 -50.07
CA THR A 221 -14.67 17.95 -50.83
C THR A 221 -15.83 17.46 -49.97
N ASP A 222 -15.55 16.79 -48.86
CA ASP A 222 -16.58 16.21 -47.99
C ASP A 222 -17.08 17.18 -46.91
N CYS A 223 -16.20 17.96 -46.28
CA CYS A 223 -16.56 18.84 -45.16
C CYS A 223 -16.25 20.33 -45.35
N GLY A 224 -15.49 20.70 -46.39
CA GLY A 224 -15.18 22.09 -46.73
C GLY A 224 -14.00 22.72 -45.98
N THR A 225 -13.40 22.04 -45.00
CA THR A 225 -12.24 22.55 -44.25
C THR A 225 -11.00 22.68 -45.14
N ASP A 226 -10.20 23.70 -44.92
CA ASP A 226 -8.92 23.92 -45.59
C ASP A 226 -7.89 22.86 -45.15
N VAL A 227 -7.44 22.03 -46.10
CA VAL A 227 -6.46 20.95 -45.87
C VAL A 227 -5.26 21.17 -46.79
N SER A 228 -4.06 20.84 -46.31
CA SER A 228 -2.86 20.84 -47.15
C SER A 228 -3.05 19.91 -48.36
N PRO A 229 -2.66 20.31 -49.59
CA PRO A 229 -2.82 19.50 -50.79
C PRO A 229 -2.06 18.16 -50.73
N ASP A 230 -1.08 18.03 -49.83
CA ASP A 230 -0.29 16.80 -49.62
C ASP A 230 -0.88 15.89 -48.52
N ALA A 231 -2.02 16.25 -47.93
CA ALA A 231 -2.63 15.46 -46.86
C ALA A 231 -3.38 14.23 -47.42
N ASN A 232 -3.00 13.04 -46.95
CA ASN A 232 -3.65 11.78 -47.31
C ASN A 232 -5.02 11.58 -46.65
N PHE A 233 -5.39 12.39 -45.65
CA PHE A 233 -6.72 12.34 -45.03
C PHE A 233 -7.13 13.71 -44.47
N CYS A 234 -8.44 13.97 -44.39
CA CYS A 234 -8.94 15.18 -43.73
C CYS A 234 -8.93 14.99 -42.20
N PRO A 235 -8.27 15.87 -41.43
CA PRO A 235 -8.20 15.74 -39.97
C PRO A 235 -9.55 15.99 -39.27
N GLU A 236 -10.46 16.74 -39.90
CA GLU A 236 -11.77 17.06 -39.30
C GLU A 236 -12.81 15.95 -39.53
N CYS A 237 -12.93 15.43 -40.76
CA CYS A 237 -13.98 14.47 -41.10
C CYS A 237 -13.48 13.04 -41.36
N GLY A 238 -12.16 12.81 -41.37
CA GLY A 238 -11.56 11.49 -41.59
C GLY A 238 -11.61 10.98 -43.03
N ALA A 239 -11.94 11.83 -44.01
CA ALA A 239 -11.98 11.42 -45.42
C ALA A 239 -10.58 11.01 -45.91
N GLU A 240 -10.42 9.76 -46.38
CA GLU A 240 -9.14 9.18 -46.85
C GLU A 240 -8.66 9.71 -48.21
N SER A 241 -9.43 10.60 -48.83
CA SER A 241 -9.07 11.27 -50.08
C SER A 241 -9.82 12.60 -50.19
N PRO A 242 -9.38 13.65 -49.47
CA PRO A 242 -10.12 14.90 -49.31
C PRO A 242 -10.36 15.68 -50.62
N PHE A 243 -9.81 15.23 -51.75
CA PHE A 243 -9.93 15.90 -53.05
C PHE A 243 -10.55 15.03 -54.15
N SER A 244 -10.94 13.78 -53.84
CA SER A 244 -11.49 12.84 -54.83
C SER A 244 -13.02 12.84 -54.78
N SER A 245 -13.66 13.25 -55.87
CA SER A 245 -15.12 13.27 -56.01
C SER A 245 -15.65 11.95 -56.60
N ASP A 246 -15.49 10.84 -55.88
CA ASP A 246 -16.12 9.58 -56.26
C ASP A 246 -17.52 9.47 -55.62
N GLY A 247 -18.53 9.68 -56.46
CA GLY A 247 -19.92 9.85 -56.07
C GLY A 247 -20.56 8.64 -55.38
N ARG A 248 -21.17 8.90 -54.22
CA ARG A 248 -22.25 8.09 -53.66
C ARG A 248 -23.56 8.88 -53.70
N GLN A 249 -24.43 8.48 -54.63
CA GLN A 249 -25.82 8.87 -54.63
C GLN A 249 -26.55 8.26 -53.43
N SER A 250 -27.23 9.13 -52.71
CA SER A 250 -28.19 8.86 -51.66
C SER A 250 -29.43 8.16 -52.22
N SER A 251 -29.95 7.16 -51.49
CA SER A 251 -31.30 6.62 -51.71
C SER A 251 -32.03 6.46 -50.37
N GLN A 252 -32.90 7.43 -50.11
CA GLN A 252 -34.01 7.44 -49.15
C GLN A 252 -35.27 6.75 -49.73
N TYR A 253 -36.26 6.51 -48.85
CA TYR A 253 -37.70 6.19 -49.03
C TYR A 253 -38.08 4.69 -48.94
N THR A 254 -38.69 4.18 -47.86
CA THR A 254 -40.07 4.29 -47.26
C THR A 254 -41.08 3.21 -47.73
N ASP A 255 -41.67 2.56 -46.73
CA ASP A 255 -43.08 2.15 -46.54
C ASP A 255 -44.06 1.78 -47.68
N SER A 256 -44.76 0.68 -47.38
CA SER A 256 -46.20 0.39 -47.57
C SER A 256 -46.74 -0.23 -48.88
N ALA A 257 -47.14 -1.50 -48.70
CA ALA A 257 -48.49 -2.05 -48.90
C ALA A 257 -49.06 -2.40 -50.30
N SER A 258 -49.54 -3.65 -50.34
CA SER A 258 -50.81 -4.14 -50.92
C SER A 258 -50.92 -4.60 -52.39
N GLN A 259 -51.33 -5.88 -52.46
CA GLN A 259 -52.39 -6.46 -53.30
C GLN A 259 -52.14 -6.76 -54.79
N SER A 260 -52.24 -8.07 -55.09
CA SER A 260 -53.31 -8.71 -55.89
C SER A 260 -52.87 -9.54 -57.11
N ASN A 261 -53.44 -10.76 -57.13
CA ASN A 261 -54.00 -11.52 -58.27
C ASN A 261 -53.09 -11.79 -59.49
N ALA A 262 -52.69 -13.05 -59.67
CA ALA A 262 -53.41 -14.08 -60.45
C ALA A 262 -53.23 -13.94 -61.98
N THR A 263 -52.66 -14.96 -62.62
CA THR A 263 -53.36 -15.86 -63.58
C THR A 263 -52.36 -16.64 -64.44
N GLN A 264 -52.50 -17.97 -64.36
CA GLN A 264 -52.28 -19.01 -65.38
C GLN A 264 -51.24 -18.81 -66.50
N SER A 265 -50.37 -19.81 -66.64
CA SER A 265 -50.46 -20.64 -67.85
C SER A 265 -50.13 -22.10 -67.54
N LYS A 266 -51.03 -22.98 -67.99
CA LYS A 266 -50.89 -24.43 -68.02
C LYS A 266 -50.06 -24.80 -69.25
N GLU A 267 -49.11 -25.71 -69.11
CA GLU A 267 -48.95 -26.72 -70.15
C GLU A 267 -48.44 -28.05 -69.58
N ASN A 268 -49.21 -29.10 -69.87
CA ASN A 268 -48.95 -30.47 -69.49
C ASN A 268 -47.83 -31.05 -70.37
N HIS A 269 -46.80 -31.63 -69.76
CA HIS A 269 -46.21 -32.83 -70.34
C HIS A 269 -45.99 -33.92 -69.29
N ARG A 270 -46.65 -35.04 -69.58
CA ARG A 270 -46.72 -36.27 -68.83
C ARG A 270 -45.47 -37.08 -69.15
N GLN A 271 -44.60 -37.31 -68.17
CA GLN A 271 -43.58 -38.34 -68.30
C GLN A 271 -43.39 -39.07 -66.95
N THR A 272 -44.03 -40.24 -66.93
CA THR A 272 -43.57 -41.50 -66.31
C THR A 272 -42.64 -41.43 -65.11
N VAL A 273 -43.20 -41.89 -63.99
CA VAL A 273 -42.54 -42.56 -62.87
C VAL A 273 -41.30 -43.33 -63.32
N SER A 274 -40.13 -42.79 -62.95
CA SER A 274 -38.93 -43.57 -62.66
C SER A 274 -38.59 -43.31 -61.20
N THR A 275 -38.91 -44.28 -60.36
CA THR A 275 -38.33 -44.45 -59.02
C THR A 275 -36.84 -44.74 -59.19
N THR A 276 -36.06 -43.70 -59.48
CA THR A 276 -34.65 -43.68 -59.16
C THR A 276 -34.57 -43.16 -57.73
N ALA A 277 -34.01 -43.97 -56.83
CA ALA A 277 -33.54 -43.48 -55.55
C ALA A 277 -32.55 -42.34 -55.82
N THR A 278 -33.05 -41.10 -55.88
CA THR A 278 -32.22 -39.92 -55.75
C THR A 278 -31.64 -40.02 -54.36
N SER A 279 -30.34 -40.31 -54.32
CA SER A 279 -29.55 -40.30 -53.10
C SER A 279 -29.85 -39.01 -52.35
N GLU A 280 -30.10 -39.06 -51.04
CA GLU A 280 -30.42 -37.88 -50.20
C GLU A 280 -29.42 -36.73 -50.42
N SER A 281 -28.18 -37.09 -50.76
CA SER A 281 -27.11 -36.20 -51.23
C SER A 281 -27.48 -35.26 -52.39
N ASP A 282 -28.25 -35.72 -53.39
CA ASP A 282 -28.64 -34.89 -54.55
C ASP A 282 -29.65 -33.80 -54.18
N VAL A 283 -30.42 -34.01 -53.12
CA VAL A 283 -31.39 -33.03 -52.61
C VAL A 283 -30.67 -31.93 -51.82
N VAL A 284 -29.69 -32.31 -50.99
CA VAL A 284 -28.86 -31.37 -50.23
C VAL A 284 -28.09 -30.46 -51.19
N ARG A 285 -27.40 -31.03 -52.18
CA ARG A 285 -26.62 -30.25 -53.17
C ARG A 285 -27.45 -29.21 -53.92
N ARG A 286 -28.64 -29.58 -54.43
CA ARG A 286 -29.54 -28.62 -55.12
C ARG A 286 -30.08 -27.54 -54.19
N THR A 287 -30.20 -27.84 -52.89
CA THR A 287 -30.66 -26.85 -51.90
C THR A 287 -29.55 -25.85 -51.59
N VAL A 288 -28.31 -26.31 -51.48
CA VAL A 288 -27.13 -25.45 -51.32
C VAL A 288 -26.95 -24.54 -52.54
N GLU A 289 -26.96 -25.07 -53.75
CA GLU A 289 -26.86 -24.27 -54.99
C GLU A 289 -27.94 -23.18 -55.05
N LYS A 290 -29.18 -23.51 -54.64
CA LYS A 290 -30.26 -22.53 -54.59
C LYS A 290 -30.05 -21.46 -53.51
N ILE A 291 -29.44 -21.80 -52.38
CA ILE A 291 -29.15 -20.85 -51.30
C ILE A 291 -28.01 -19.91 -51.72
N GLU A 292 -26.96 -20.42 -52.35
CA GLU A 292 -25.87 -19.62 -52.92
C GLU A 292 -26.37 -18.65 -54.00
N ASP A 293 -27.26 -19.12 -54.89
CA ASP A 293 -27.83 -18.27 -55.95
C ASP A 293 -28.80 -17.21 -55.40
N GLN A 294 -29.50 -17.49 -54.29
CA GLN A 294 -30.53 -16.59 -53.74
C GLN A 294 -29.98 -15.61 -52.70
N LYS A 295 -28.94 -15.99 -51.96
CA LYS A 295 -28.33 -15.14 -50.94
C LYS A 295 -26.89 -14.89 -51.35
N HIS A 296 -26.52 -13.62 -51.57
CA HIS A 296 -25.11 -13.25 -51.69
C HIS A 296 -24.40 -13.51 -50.36
N ILE A 297 -23.88 -14.72 -50.19
CA ILE A 297 -23.15 -15.14 -49.00
C ILE A 297 -21.73 -14.57 -49.08
N ASN A 298 -21.49 -13.50 -48.32
CA ASN A 298 -20.16 -12.89 -48.23
C ASN A 298 -19.35 -13.39 -47.02
N SER A 299 -19.93 -14.25 -46.18
CA SER A 299 -19.26 -14.81 -45.00
C SER A 299 -18.46 -16.05 -45.38
N GLN A 300 -17.16 -16.05 -45.07
CA GLN A 300 -16.26 -17.17 -45.32
C GLN A 300 -16.78 -18.48 -44.69
N ALA A 301 -17.31 -18.42 -43.46
CA ALA A 301 -17.86 -19.61 -42.78
C ALA A 301 -19.10 -20.16 -43.47
N ALA A 302 -19.97 -19.29 -43.99
CA ALA A 302 -21.14 -19.73 -44.72
C ALA A 302 -20.77 -20.30 -46.11
N ASN A 303 -19.69 -19.82 -46.73
CA ASN A 303 -19.14 -20.42 -47.94
C ASN A 303 -18.49 -21.79 -47.66
N GLN A 304 -17.72 -21.92 -46.57
CA GLN A 304 -17.15 -23.20 -46.13
C GLN A 304 -18.23 -24.22 -45.78
N LEU A 305 -19.33 -23.79 -45.16
CA LEU A 305 -20.47 -24.64 -44.88
C LEU A 305 -21.20 -25.06 -46.16
N CYS A 306 -21.39 -24.15 -47.12
CA CYS A 306 -21.98 -24.51 -48.43
C CYS A 306 -21.07 -25.47 -49.21
N GLU A 307 -19.75 -25.26 -49.16
CA GLU A 307 -18.76 -26.15 -49.77
C GLU A 307 -18.79 -27.55 -49.12
N ALA A 308 -18.78 -27.62 -47.78
CA ALA A 308 -18.84 -28.87 -47.04
C ALA A 308 -20.15 -29.63 -47.29
N LEU A 309 -21.29 -28.92 -47.34
CA LEU A 309 -22.60 -29.53 -47.64
C LEU A 309 -22.75 -29.97 -49.10
N SER A 310 -21.90 -29.47 -50.00
CA SER A 310 -21.90 -29.85 -51.42
C SER A 310 -21.13 -31.15 -51.70
N ASP A 311 -20.20 -31.55 -50.81
CA ASP A 311 -19.50 -32.85 -50.88
C ASP A 311 -20.06 -33.85 -49.85
N PRO A 312 -20.95 -34.77 -50.26
CA PRO A 312 -21.63 -35.71 -49.37
C PRO A 312 -20.70 -36.79 -48.78
N ASN A 313 -19.46 -36.92 -49.26
CA ASN A 313 -18.53 -37.97 -48.82
C ASN A 313 -17.62 -37.51 -47.69
N ASN A 314 -17.72 -36.26 -47.24
CA ASN A 314 -16.81 -35.66 -46.28
C ASN A 314 -17.54 -35.19 -45.03
N SER A 315 -18.12 -36.16 -44.29
CA SER A 315 -18.87 -35.90 -43.04
C SER A 315 -18.09 -35.08 -42.03
N ASP A 316 -16.78 -35.32 -41.93
CA ASP A 316 -15.91 -34.69 -40.94
C ASP A 316 -15.73 -33.18 -41.23
N HIS A 317 -15.80 -32.78 -42.51
CA HIS A 317 -15.77 -31.36 -42.89
C HIS A 317 -17.10 -30.66 -42.65
N VAL A 318 -18.22 -31.38 -42.74
CA VAL A 318 -19.55 -30.82 -42.42
C VAL A 318 -19.67 -30.53 -40.92
N GLU A 319 -19.23 -31.46 -40.08
CA GLU A 319 -19.23 -31.28 -38.62
C GLU A 319 -18.33 -30.09 -38.23
N SER A 320 -17.10 -30.05 -38.75
CA SER A 320 -16.17 -28.94 -38.48
C SER A 320 -16.69 -27.57 -38.97
N ALA A 321 -17.31 -27.52 -40.15
CA ALA A 321 -17.87 -26.28 -40.70
C ALA A 321 -19.15 -25.83 -39.96
N LEU A 322 -19.94 -26.77 -39.44
CA LEU A 322 -21.10 -26.46 -38.59
C LEU A 322 -20.66 -25.95 -37.22
N ASP A 323 -19.67 -26.59 -36.60
CA ASP A 323 -19.10 -26.15 -35.32
C ASP A 323 -18.54 -24.73 -35.46
N GLU A 324 -17.75 -24.44 -36.51
CA GLU A 324 -17.23 -23.08 -36.74
C GLU A 324 -18.34 -22.06 -37.02
N ALA A 325 -19.43 -22.46 -37.71
CA ALA A 325 -20.56 -21.59 -37.95
C ALA A 325 -21.36 -21.30 -36.66
N ILE A 326 -21.51 -22.30 -35.79
CA ILE A 326 -22.16 -22.16 -34.48
C ILE A 326 -21.33 -21.25 -33.58
N ASP A 327 -20.03 -21.49 -33.46
CA ASP A 327 -19.11 -20.66 -32.65
C ASP A 327 -19.19 -19.18 -33.07
N ARG A 328 -19.24 -18.91 -34.38
CA ARG A 328 -19.38 -17.54 -34.89
C ARG A 328 -20.75 -16.92 -34.58
N LEU A 329 -21.83 -17.71 -34.60
CA LEU A 329 -23.16 -17.21 -34.24
C LEU A 329 -23.28 -16.94 -32.74
N GLU A 330 -22.71 -17.80 -31.90
CA GLU A 330 -22.65 -17.59 -30.44
C GLU A 330 -21.85 -16.34 -30.08
N VAL A 331 -20.72 -16.09 -30.77
CA VAL A 331 -19.95 -14.84 -30.64
C VAL A 331 -20.80 -13.61 -30.99
N VAL A 332 -21.58 -13.67 -32.07
CA VAL A 332 -22.46 -12.55 -32.48
C VAL A 332 -23.59 -12.33 -31.48
N GLU A 333 -24.25 -13.40 -31.01
CA GLU A 333 -25.33 -13.32 -30.02
C GLU A 333 -24.81 -12.76 -28.68
N SER A 334 -23.66 -13.23 -28.20
CA SER A 334 -23.01 -12.70 -27.01
C SER A 334 -22.64 -11.21 -27.16
N THR A 335 -22.18 -10.83 -28.34
CA THR A 335 -21.85 -9.42 -28.65
C THR A 335 -23.11 -8.55 -28.70
N GLU A 336 -24.21 -9.06 -29.27
CA GLU A 336 -25.50 -8.36 -29.32
C GLU A 336 -26.10 -8.21 -27.91
N GLU A 337 -26.01 -9.22 -27.06
CA GLU A 337 -26.45 -9.15 -25.65
C GLU A 337 -25.65 -8.08 -24.87
N ALA A 338 -24.34 -8.02 -25.07
CA ALA A 338 -23.49 -6.99 -24.47
C ALA A 338 -23.86 -5.57 -24.93
N ILE A 339 -24.20 -5.39 -26.21
CA ILE A 339 -24.58 -4.08 -26.77
C ILE A 339 -25.99 -3.67 -26.35
N THR A 340 -26.96 -4.59 -26.39
CA THR A 340 -28.36 -4.29 -26.05
C THR A 340 -28.55 -3.90 -24.57
N GLY A 341 -27.59 -4.25 -23.71
CA GLY A 341 -27.50 -3.74 -22.34
C GLY A 341 -27.15 -2.24 -22.22
N ILE A 342 -26.62 -1.62 -23.27
CA ILE A 342 -26.25 -0.21 -23.33
C ILE A 342 -27.46 0.60 -23.83
N ASN A 343 -28.23 1.19 -22.91
CA ASN A 343 -29.38 2.05 -23.25
C ASN A 343 -28.95 3.52 -23.44
N ASP A 344 -29.82 4.38 -24.00
CA ASP A 344 -29.53 5.82 -24.31
C ASP A 344 -29.05 6.68 -23.11
N TYR A 345 -29.20 6.18 -21.88
CA TYR A 345 -28.71 6.78 -20.63
C TYR A 345 -27.77 5.82 -19.86
N SER A 346 -26.89 5.13 -20.58
CA SER A 346 -25.99 4.17 -19.96
C SER A 346 -25.02 4.89 -19.03
N SER A 347 -25.10 4.59 -17.72
CA SER A 347 -24.08 5.00 -16.75
C SER A 347 -22.75 4.30 -17.06
N THR A 348 -21.61 4.90 -16.68
CA THR A 348 -20.26 4.32 -16.85
C THR A 348 -20.15 2.86 -16.44
N ARG A 349 -20.85 2.45 -15.37
CA ARG A 349 -20.90 1.05 -14.90
C ARG A 349 -21.48 0.07 -15.92
N GLN A 350 -22.46 0.50 -16.72
CA GLN A 350 -23.07 -0.33 -17.77
C GLN A 350 -22.11 -0.47 -18.95
N LEU A 351 -21.43 0.62 -19.34
CA LEU A 351 -20.39 0.59 -20.38
C LEU A 351 -19.22 -0.31 -19.97
N GLU A 352 -18.73 -0.21 -18.73
CA GLU A 352 -17.69 -1.10 -18.19
C GLU A 352 -18.12 -2.57 -18.08
N SER A 353 -19.42 -2.82 -17.87
CA SER A 353 -19.96 -4.18 -17.84
C SER A 353 -20.01 -4.78 -19.25
N ALA A 354 -20.48 -4.01 -20.23
CA ALA A 354 -20.49 -4.41 -21.64
C ALA A 354 -19.07 -4.63 -22.16
N GLN A 355 -18.13 -3.74 -21.80
CA GLN A 355 -16.71 -3.92 -22.12
C GLN A 355 -16.16 -5.24 -21.55
N ARG A 356 -16.45 -5.54 -20.28
CA ARG A 356 -15.99 -6.79 -19.66
C ARG A 356 -16.55 -8.04 -20.34
N GLN A 357 -17.79 -7.98 -20.82
CA GLN A 357 -18.39 -9.07 -21.59
C GLN A 357 -17.72 -9.21 -22.96
N LEU A 358 -17.46 -8.10 -23.65
CA LEU A 358 -16.81 -8.11 -24.96
C LEU A 358 -15.34 -8.54 -24.91
N VAL A 359 -14.60 -8.22 -23.86
CA VAL A 359 -13.20 -8.69 -23.66
C VAL A 359 -13.13 -10.20 -23.46
N GLN A 360 -14.20 -10.84 -22.97
CA GLN A 360 -14.26 -12.30 -22.86
C GLN A 360 -14.54 -12.98 -24.21
N THR A 361 -15.04 -12.23 -25.18
CA THR A 361 -15.36 -12.70 -26.53
C THR A 361 -14.17 -12.44 -27.46
N ASP A 362 -13.30 -13.44 -27.64
CA ASP A 362 -12.09 -13.34 -28.48
C ASP A 362 -12.44 -13.23 -29.97
N SER A 363 -12.76 -12.02 -30.44
CA SER A 363 -13.09 -11.75 -31.84
C SER A 363 -12.71 -10.34 -32.28
N ASN A 364 -12.23 -10.19 -33.52
CA ASN A 364 -11.90 -8.89 -34.13
C ASN A 364 -13.09 -7.90 -34.12
N PHE A 365 -14.32 -8.42 -34.13
CA PHE A 365 -15.54 -7.62 -34.05
C PHE A 365 -15.75 -7.06 -32.65
N ALA A 366 -15.59 -7.88 -31.61
CA ALA A 366 -15.62 -7.44 -30.22
C ALA A 366 -14.54 -6.39 -29.93
N ASP A 367 -13.33 -6.53 -30.49
CA ASP A 367 -12.26 -5.53 -30.37
C ASP A 367 -12.64 -4.18 -30.98
N SER A 368 -13.30 -4.19 -32.14
CA SER A 368 -13.76 -2.97 -32.81
C SER A 368 -14.83 -2.24 -31.97
N ILE A 369 -15.73 -3.00 -31.34
CA ILE A 369 -16.77 -2.45 -30.46
C ILE A 369 -16.17 -1.95 -29.14
N ASN A 370 -15.20 -2.69 -28.57
CA ASN A 370 -14.47 -2.28 -27.37
C ASN A 370 -13.83 -0.91 -27.54
N SER A 371 -13.23 -0.63 -28.71
CA SER A 371 -12.66 0.70 -29.01
C SER A 371 -13.71 1.82 -28.97
N VAL A 372 -14.94 1.56 -29.43
CA VAL A 372 -16.04 2.53 -29.37
C VAL A 372 -16.50 2.73 -27.92
N ILE A 373 -16.65 1.66 -27.15
CA ILE A 373 -17.04 1.72 -25.74
C ILE A 373 -16.00 2.47 -24.91
N ASP A 374 -14.70 2.24 -25.14
CA ASP A 374 -13.63 3.00 -24.49
C ASP A 374 -13.75 4.50 -24.74
N ARG A 375 -14.07 4.88 -25.98
CA ARG A 375 -14.29 6.28 -26.34
C ARG A 375 -15.53 6.87 -25.67
N MET A 376 -16.60 6.07 -25.52
CA MET A 376 -17.80 6.48 -24.80
C MET A 376 -17.54 6.67 -23.30
N ILE A 377 -16.84 5.73 -22.65
CA ILE A 377 -16.43 5.83 -21.23
C ILE A 377 -15.58 7.08 -21.02
N LYS A 378 -14.62 7.32 -21.90
CA LYS A 378 -13.78 8.53 -21.82
C LYS A 378 -14.60 9.81 -21.95
N LEU A 379 -15.56 9.86 -22.87
CA LEU A 379 -16.41 11.03 -23.06
C LEU A 379 -17.35 11.27 -21.88
N GLU A 380 -17.92 10.21 -21.30
CA GLU A 380 -18.76 10.31 -20.10
C GLU A 380 -17.97 10.82 -18.90
N ASN A 381 -16.76 10.28 -18.68
CA ASN A 381 -15.85 10.77 -17.64
C ASN A 381 -15.47 12.26 -17.83
N ASP A 382 -15.24 12.71 -19.07
CA ASP A 382 -14.96 14.11 -19.36
C ASP A 382 -16.18 15.01 -19.08
N VAL A 383 -17.40 14.53 -19.34
CA VAL A 383 -18.65 15.24 -19.03
C VAL A 383 -18.84 15.34 -17.52
N ASP A 384 -18.66 14.25 -16.79
CA ASP A 384 -18.75 14.23 -15.32
C ASP A 384 -17.69 15.13 -14.68
N GLN A 385 -16.47 15.12 -15.19
CA GLN A 385 -15.40 16.00 -14.72
C GLN A 385 -15.77 17.47 -14.93
N ARG A 386 -16.31 17.83 -16.11
CA ARG A 386 -16.76 19.21 -16.40
C ARG A 386 -17.95 19.62 -15.55
N ALA A 387 -18.88 18.70 -15.28
CA ALA A 387 -20.01 18.97 -14.38
C ALA A 387 -19.51 19.25 -12.95
N GLN A 388 -18.59 18.45 -12.44
CA GLN A 388 -17.97 18.69 -11.12
C GLN A 388 -17.18 20.00 -11.07
N GLU A 389 -16.45 20.34 -12.14
CA GLU A 389 -15.75 21.62 -12.23
C GLU A 389 -16.72 22.80 -12.26
N HIS A 390 -17.81 22.69 -13.01
CA HIS A 390 -18.88 23.69 -13.04
C HIS A 390 -19.53 23.87 -11.67
N ASP A 391 -19.81 22.80 -10.94
CA ASP A 391 -20.35 22.86 -9.58
C ASP A 391 -19.37 23.52 -8.61
N ARG A 392 -18.07 23.17 -8.67
CA ARG A 392 -17.03 23.82 -7.87
C ARG A 392 -16.91 25.32 -8.15
N LEU A 393 -16.96 25.72 -9.43
CA LEU A 393 -16.94 27.12 -9.82
C LEU A 393 -18.20 27.86 -9.33
N THR A 394 -19.35 27.19 -9.37
CA THR A 394 -20.62 27.73 -8.86
C THR A 394 -20.56 27.92 -7.35
N ASP A 395 -20.04 26.96 -6.59
CA ASP A 395 -19.88 27.07 -5.13
C ASP A 395 -18.87 28.16 -4.73
N ALA A 396 -17.76 28.26 -5.46
CA ALA A 396 -16.78 29.33 -5.27
C ALA A 396 -17.40 30.70 -5.55
N ALA A 397 -18.17 30.83 -6.63
CA ALA A 397 -18.87 32.05 -6.98
C ALA A 397 -19.91 32.44 -5.92
N ASP A 398 -20.68 31.48 -5.39
CA ASP A 398 -21.63 31.74 -4.31
C ASP A 398 -20.92 32.18 -3.02
N THR A 399 -19.79 31.56 -2.70
CA THR A 399 -18.96 31.94 -1.55
C THR A 399 -18.46 33.37 -1.67
N ILE A 400 -17.95 33.77 -2.85
CA ILE A 400 -17.50 35.14 -3.11
C ILE A 400 -18.67 36.13 -2.96
N CYS A 401 -19.84 35.81 -3.52
CA CYS A 401 -21.03 36.64 -3.39
C CYS A 401 -21.49 36.79 -1.92
N ARG A 402 -21.47 35.71 -1.13
CA ARG A 402 -21.79 35.77 0.31
C ARG A 402 -20.79 36.64 1.08
N VAL A 403 -19.49 36.46 0.85
CA VAL A 403 -18.46 37.27 1.52
C VAL A 403 -18.58 38.76 1.14
N ALA A 404 -18.92 39.06 -0.11
CA ALA A 404 -19.17 40.43 -0.56
C ALA A 404 -20.41 41.07 0.10
N GLU A 405 -21.46 40.29 0.35
CA GLU A 405 -22.66 40.72 1.08
C GLU A 405 -22.37 40.90 2.58
N ASP A 406 -21.69 39.93 3.21
CA ASP A 406 -21.39 39.92 4.65
C ASP A 406 -20.44 41.06 5.05
N SER A 407 -19.53 41.45 4.16
CA SER A 407 -18.64 42.60 4.36
C SER A 407 -19.34 43.96 4.23
N ASN A 408 -20.66 43.98 3.96
CA ASN A 408 -21.44 45.18 3.60
C ASN A 408 -20.85 45.97 2.42
N ALA A 409 -19.96 45.35 1.63
CA ALA A 409 -19.32 46.01 0.50
C ALA A 409 -20.32 46.17 -0.66
N VAL A 410 -21.21 45.17 -0.85
CA VAL A 410 -22.20 45.16 -1.92
C VAL A 410 -23.49 44.47 -1.49
N THR A 411 -24.65 45.05 -1.80
CA THR A 411 -25.95 44.38 -1.73
C THR A 411 -26.33 43.77 -3.08
N LEU A 412 -26.38 42.44 -3.20
CA LEU A 412 -26.85 41.73 -4.39
C LEU A 412 -28.33 41.37 -4.22
N HIS A 413 -29.14 41.55 -5.27
CA HIS A 413 -30.60 41.36 -5.19
C HIS A 413 -31.08 40.13 -5.98
N ALA A 414 -30.19 39.50 -6.75
CA ALA A 414 -30.50 38.29 -7.49
C ALA A 414 -30.61 37.05 -6.58
N ARG A 415 -31.41 36.07 -6.99
CA ARG A 415 -31.59 34.79 -6.28
C ARG A 415 -30.68 33.67 -6.78
N GLY A 416 -30.19 33.76 -8.02
CA GLY A 416 -29.29 32.76 -8.61
C GLY A 416 -27.82 33.14 -8.43
N THR A 417 -26.95 32.16 -8.25
CA THR A 417 -25.49 32.37 -8.13
C THR A 417 -24.94 33.10 -9.34
N VAL A 418 -25.27 32.66 -10.56
CA VAL A 418 -24.80 33.28 -11.81
C VAL A 418 -25.19 34.76 -11.88
N ASP A 419 -26.46 35.07 -11.63
CA ASP A 419 -26.97 36.44 -11.64
C ASP A 419 -26.34 37.31 -10.53
N ARG A 420 -26.08 36.73 -9.35
CA ARG A 420 -25.39 37.41 -8.24
C ARG A 420 -23.92 37.69 -8.59
N THR A 421 -23.24 36.75 -9.23
CA THR A 421 -21.86 36.92 -9.69
C THR A 421 -21.77 37.97 -10.80
N GLN A 422 -22.74 37.99 -11.72
CA GLN A 422 -22.82 39.03 -12.74
C GLN A 422 -23.05 40.42 -12.13
N GLN A 423 -24.00 40.55 -11.19
CA GLN A 423 -24.23 41.82 -10.47
C GLN A 423 -23.00 42.28 -9.68
N LEU A 424 -22.26 41.33 -9.11
CA LEU A 424 -21.01 41.61 -8.42
C LEU A 424 -19.95 42.13 -9.41
N ALA A 425 -19.78 41.47 -10.55
CA ALA A 425 -18.87 41.89 -11.60
C ALA A 425 -19.21 43.29 -12.14
N GLU A 426 -20.49 43.57 -12.43
CA GLU A 426 -20.95 44.90 -12.87
C GLU A 426 -20.65 45.99 -11.84
N LYS A 427 -20.80 45.69 -10.54
CA LYS A 427 -20.51 46.64 -9.46
C LYS A 427 -19.01 46.84 -9.18
N LEU A 428 -18.20 45.83 -9.47
CA LEU A 428 -16.74 45.94 -9.48
C LEU A 428 -16.27 46.83 -10.64
N ASP A 429 -16.84 46.62 -11.83
CA ASP A 429 -16.49 47.35 -13.05
C ASP A 429 -16.92 48.83 -12.98
N SER A 430 -17.99 49.13 -12.23
CA SER A 430 -18.46 50.51 -12.03
C SER A 430 -17.67 51.32 -10.98
N GLU A 431 -16.54 50.82 -10.46
CA GLU A 431 -15.67 51.43 -9.42
C GLU A 431 -16.39 51.90 -8.12
N THR A 432 -17.66 51.53 -7.95
CA THR A 432 -18.47 51.95 -6.80
C THR A 432 -18.21 51.14 -5.53
N MET A 433 -17.38 50.10 -5.62
CA MET A 433 -17.09 49.19 -4.52
C MET A 433 -15.85 49.68 -3.75
N GLN A 434 -16.08 50.35 -2.62
CA GLN A 434 -15.02 50.51 -1.63
C GLN A 434 -14.89 49.18 -0.89
N ILE A 435 -13.93 48.36 -1.31
CA ILE A 435 -13.44 47.28 -0.45
C ILE A 435 -12.74 47.98 0.72
N ASN A 436 -13.53 48.33 1.74
CA ASN A 436 -12.98 48.55 3.06
C ASN A 436 -12.36 47.20 3.41
N GLU A 437 -11.04 47.10 3.33
CA GLU A 437 -10.28 46.10 4.06
C GLU A 437 -10.72 46.23 5.51
N SER A 438 -11.78 45.51 5.89
CA SER A 438 -11.95 45.05 7.24
C SER A 438 -10.75 44.14 7.41
N ARG A 439 -9.61 44.72 7.82
CA ARG A 439 -8.49 43.98 8.35
C ARG A 439 -9.06 43.25 9.54
N SER A 440 -9.60 42.05 9.32
CA SER A 440 -9.71 41.05 10.35
C SER A 440 -8.31 40.99 10.94
N SER A 441 -8.16 41.55 12.13
CA SER A 441 -6.87 41.55 12.78
C SER A 441 -6.44 40.10 12.88
N VAL A 442 -5.15 39.83 12.69
CA VAL A 442 -4.59 38.47 12.76
C VAL A 442 -5.07 37.73 14.02
N SER A 443 -5.38 38.47 15.08
CA SER A 443 -6.00 37.98 16.30
C SER A 443 -7.42 37.43 16.14
N THR A 444 -8.33 38.09 15.41
CA THR A 444 -9.70 37.58 15.20
C THR A 444 -9.68 36.33 14.32
N LEU A 445 -8.82 36.28 13.31
CA LEU A 445 -8.65 35.10 12.47
C LEU A 445 -8.05 33.92 13.26
N ALA A 446 -7.03 34.18 14.09
CA ALA A 446 -6.43 33.14 14.92
C ALA A 446 -7.40 32.61 15.99
N GLU A 447 -8.28 33.47 16.52
CA GLU A 447 -9.32 33.10 17.47
C GLU A 447 -10.40 32.21 16.81
N ASP A 448 -10.78 32.53 15.57
CA ASP A 448 -11.75 31.74 14.79
C ASP A 448 -11.18 30.37 14.38
N ILE A 449 -9.91 30.33 13.97
CA ILE A 449 -9.18 29.08 13.70
C ILE A 449 -9.07 28.22 14.97
N ARG A 450 -8.84 28.85 16.14
CA ARG A 450 -8.78 28.13 17.42
C ARG A 450 -10.10 27.44 17.76
N HIS A 451 -11.22 28.12 17.53
CA HIS A 451 -12.56 27.60 17.81
C HIS A 451 -12.99 26.52 16.83
N SER A 452 -12.67 26.67 15.55
CA SER A 452 -13.06 25.74 14.49
C SER A 452 -12.23 24.45 14.47
N ILE A 453 -10.90 24.56 14.58
CA ILE A 453 -9.98 23.41 14.39
C ILE A 453 -9.61 22.71 15.71
N GLN A 454 -9.71 23.40 16.86
CA GLN A 454 -9.33 22.87 18.19
C GLN A 454 -7.97 22.16 18.19
N PRO A 455 -6.85 22.89 18.00
CA PRO A 455 -5.54 22.27 17.84
C PRO A 455 -5.11 21.40 19.04
N GLU A 456 -4.77 20.14 18.75
CA GLU A 456 -4.35 19.18 19.77
C GLU A 456 -2.90 19.35 20.21
N THR A 457 -2.02 19.79 19.30
CA THR A 457 -0.58 19.92 19.58
C THR A 457 -0.25 21.19 20.37
N ASP A 458 0.70 21.08 21.30
CA ASP A 458 1.17 22.23 22.10
C ASP A 458 1.76 23.34 21.21
N GLN A 459 2.37 22.98 20.08
CA GLN A 459 2.94 23.96 19.16
C GLN A 459 1.86 24.75 18.41
N SER A 460 0.84 24.09 17.87
CA SER A 460 -0.26 24.76 17.18
C SER A 460 -1.04 25.67 18.15
N ARG A 461 -1.21 25.24 19.41
CA ARG A 461 -1.78 26.08 20.47
C ARG A 461 -0.93 27.32 20.75
N LYS A 462 0.39 27.16 20.92
CA LYS A 462 1.32 28.29 21.14
C LYS A 462 1.36 29.25 19.96
N LEU A 463 1.30 28.76 18.72
CA LEU A 463 1.24 29.62 17.53
C LEU A 463 -0.04 30.45 17.54
N LEU A 464 -1.21 29.83 17.72
CA LEU A 464 -2.49 30.56 17.74
C LEU A 464 -2.54 31.57 18.90
N GLU A 465 -2.07 31.19 20.09
CA GLU A 465 -2.00 32.10 21.25
C GLU A 465 -1.10 33.33 20.96
N THR A 466 0.00 33.12 20.23
CA THR A 466 0.92 34.18 19.81
C THR A 466 0.32 35.07 18.72
N LEU A 467 -0.48 34.50 17.81
CA LEU A 467 -1.20 35.25 16.77
C LEU A 467 -2.40 36.04 17.35
N ILE A 468 -3.05 35.52 18.40
CA ILE A 468 -4.11 36.20 19.17
C ILE A 468 -3.52 37.40 19.93
N ASN A 469 -2.35 37.23 20.56
CA ASN A 469 -1.68 38.26 21.37
C ASN A 469 -0.25 38.55 20.88
N PRO A 470 -0.08 39.36 19.82
CA PRO A 470 1.22 39.58 19.18
C PRO A 470 2.21 40.48 19.96
N GLU A 471 1.85 41.00 21.14
CA GLU A 471 2.72 41.87 21.94
C GLU A 471 3.91 41.14 22.62
N GLY A 472 3.98 39.81 22.50
CA GLY A 472 5.08 38.99 23.02
C GLY A 472 6.38 39.11 22.19
N ARG A 473 7.54 39.15 22.86
CA ARG A 473 8.87 39.22 22.21
C ARG A 473 9.31 37.95 21.45
N ASP A 474 8.50 36.88 21.44
CA ASP A 474 8.88 35.57 20.90
C ASP A 474 8.14 35.15 19.62
N VAL A 475 7.37 36.05 18.98
CA VAL A 475 6.61 35.74 17.74
C VAL A 475 7.51 35.12 16.67
N LYS A 476 8.72 35.66 16.50
CA LYS A 476 9.69 35.18 15.52
C LYS A 476 10.19 33.76 15.81
N GLU A 477 10.49 33.45 17.08
CA GLU A 477 10.99 32.12 17.46
C GLU A 477 9.88 31.07 17.42
N ILE A 478 8.65 31.43 17.80
CA ILE A 478 7.50 30.53 17.71
C ILE A 478 7.16 30.23 16.25
N LEU A 479 7.10 31.25 15.38
CA LEU A 479 6.91 31.06 13.94
C LEU A 479 8.00 30.19 13.32
N LYS A 480 9.27 30.46 13.65
CA LYS A 480 10.41 29.67 13.17
C LYS A 480 10.32 28.21 13.62
N THR A 481 9.92 27.98 14.86
CA THR A 481 9.76 26.63 15.41
C THR A 481 8.60 25.90 14.74
N THR A 482 7.46 26.57 14.54
CA THR A 482 6.31 25.97 13.88
C THR A 482 6.60 25.66 12.41
N VAL A 483 7.26 26.55 11.67
CA VAL A 483 7.70 26.28 10.29
C VAL A 483 8.61 25.06 10.26
N LYS A 484 9.61 24.99 11.15
CA LYS A 484 10.52 23.83 11.24
C LYS A 484 9.76 22.53 11.50
N THR A 485 8.75 22.55 12.38
CA THR A 485 7.97 21.35 12.68
C THR A 485 7.00 20.97 11.56
N VAL A 486 6.45 21.94 10.82
CA VAL A 486 5.67 21.67 9.60
C VAL A 486 6.55 21.06 8.52
N ASP A 487 7.77 21.58 8.32
CA ASP A 487 8.74 21.03 7.37
C ASP A 487 9.16 19.61 7.78
N GLU A 488 9.53 19.38 9.04
CA GLU A 488 9.85 18.04 9.56
C GLU A 488 8.68 17.05 9.41
N HIS A 489 7.45 17.52 9.61
CA HIS A 489 6.27 16.69 9.42
C HIS A 489 6.01 16.40 7.95
N ALA A 490 6.21 17.37 7.05
CA ALA A 490 6.10 17.19 5.62
C ALA A 490 7.17 16.22 5.09
N GLU A 491 8.42 16.34 5.55
CA GLU A 491 9.51 15.40 5.25
C GLU A 491 9.16 13.99 5.73
N THR A 492 8.65 13.85 6.96
CA THR A 492 8.22 12.55 7.50
C THR A 492 7.07 11.97 6.66
N ARG A 493 6.09 12.78 6.27
CA ARG A 493 4.97 12.34 5.45
C ARG A 493 5.41 11.94 4.05
N GLN A 494 6.36 12.67 3.46
CA GLN A 494 6.97 12.34 2.19
C GLN A 494 7.71 11.00 2.27
N MET A 495 8.57 10.81 3.27
CA MET A 495 9.27 9.55 3.52
C MET A 495 8.30 8.37 3.71
N LEU A 496 7.18 8.58 4.41
CA LEU A 496 6.13 7.57 4.57
C LEU A 496 5.36 7.30 3.26
N SER A 497 5.16 8.32 2.43
CA SER A 497 4.46 8.19 1.13
C SER A 497 5.29 7.49 0.05
N GLU A 498 6.62 7.53 0.16
CA GLU A 498 7.52 6.79 -0.72
C GLU A 498 7.43 5.27 -0.52
N ILE A 499 6.89 4.82 0.61
CA ILE A 499 6.69 3.40 0.91
C ILE A 499 5.30 3.00 0.44
N GLY A 500 5.23 2.40 -0.76
CA GLY A 500 3.99 1.87 -1.31
C GLY A 500 3.65 0.47 -0.79
N THR A 501 2.36 0.18 -0.65
CA THR A 501 1.85 -1.18 -0.32
C THR A 501 2.36 -2.24 -1.30
N LYS A 502 2.42 -1.89 -2.59
CA LYS A 502 2.96 -2.76 -3.65
C LYS A 502 4.42 -3.16 -3.43
N ASP A 503 5.26 -2.23 -2.95
CA ASP A 503 6.68 -2.52 -2.69
C ASP A 503 6.87 -3.42 -1.48
N VAL A 504 6.09 -3.20 -0.42
CA VAL A 504 6.11 -4.05 0.77
C VAL A 504 5.60 -5.46 0.42
N LYS A 505 4.51 -5.56 -0.34
CA LYS A 505 3.94 -6.84 -0.80
C LYS A 505 4.94 -7.63 -1.65
N ARG A 506 5.58 -6.99 -2.63
CA ARG A 506 6.64 -7.61 -3.46
C ARG A 506 7.79 -8.19 -2.62
N ARG A 507 8.15 -7.52 -1.52
CA ARG A 507 9.20 -8.00 -0.60
C ARG A 507 8.72 -9.19 0.24
N LEU A 508 7.48 -9.15 0.73
CA LEU A 508 6.87 -10.26 1.45
C LEU A 508 6.77 -11.50 0.56
N ASP A 509 6.32 -11.36 -0.69
CA ASP A 509 6.26 -12.45 -1.67
C ASP A 509 7.66 -13.09 -1.88
N SER A 510 8.70 -12.26 -2.02
CA SER A 510 10.08 -12.72 -2.17
C SER A 510 10.56 -13.49 -0.93
N LEU A 511 10.23 -13.01 0.28
CA LEU A 511 10.61 -13.69 1.51
C LEU A 511 9.82 -14.99 1.72
N SER A 512 8.52 -14.98 1.41
CA SER A 512 7.65 -16.16 1.44
C SER A 512 8.19 -17.26 0.52
N GLN A 513 8.63 -16.89 -0.69
CA GLN A 513 9.28 -17.80 -1.62
C GLN A 513 10.63 -18.33 -1.09
N GLU A 514 11.46 -17.50 -0.45
CA GLU A 514 12.74 -17.94 0.11
C GLU A 514 12.54 -18.90 1.29
N LEU A 515 11.54 -18.63 2.13
CA LEU A 515 11.20 -19.44 3.30
C LEU A 515 10.55 -20.77 2.92
N GLY A 516 9.70 -20.79 1.90
CA GLY A 516 9.00 -22.00 1.45
C GLY A 516 9.92 -23.13 0.96
N ASN A 517 11.20 -22.82 0.69
CA ASN A 517 12.20 -23.78 0.27
C ASN A 517 13.04 -24.37 1.44
N LYS A 518 12.74 -24.03 2.70
CA LYS A 518 13.55 -24.43 3.87
C LYS A 518 12.72 -25.11 4.96
N ASP A 519 12.97 -26.40 5.19
CA ASP A 519 12.20 -27.26 6.11
C ASP A 519 12.68 -27.23 7.57
N THR A 520 12.79 -26.05 8.19
CA THR A 520 13.04 -25.98 9.66
C THR A 520 11.90 -25.29 10.40
N SER A 521 11.71 -25.65 11.66
CA SER A 521 10.67 -25.05 12.52
C SER A 521 10.80 -23.53 12.68
N ILE A 522 12.02 -23.00 12.58
CA ILE A 522 12.27 -21.56 12.62
C ILE A 522 11.76 -20.90 11.33
N TYR A 523 12.00 -21.51 10.17
CA TYR A 523 11.51 -21.00 8.90
C TYR A 523 9.98 -21.13 8.76
N SER A 524 9.35 -22.15 9.34
CA SER A 524 7.88 -22.26 9.35
C SER A 524 7.22 -21.15 10.17
N HIS A 525 7.74 -20.85 11.37
CA HIS A 525 7.22 -19.74 12.18
C HIS A 525 7.41 -18.37 11.51
N LEU A 526 8.54 -18.18 10.82
CA LEU A 526 8.76 -16.98 10.01
C LEU A 526 7.77 -16.91 8.85
N SER A 527 7.49 -18.03 8.19
CA SER A 527 6.51 -18.09 7.09
C SER A 527 5.10 -17.76 7.56
N ASP A 528 4.70 -18.22 8.75
CA ASP A 528 3.40 -17.88 9.34
C ASP A 528 3.31 -16.38 9.67
N ARG A 529 4.37 -15.79 10.21
CA ARG A 529 4.42 -14.35 10.48
C ARG A 529 4.37 -13.52 9.20
N ILE A 530 5.03 -13.96 8.13
CA ILE A 530 4.96 -13.29 6.82
C ILE A 530 3.53 -13.32 6.26
N ARG A 531 2.81 -14.45 6.36
CA ARG A 531 1.40 -14.53 5.96
C ARG A 531 0.50 -13.61 6.77
N GLU A 532 0.77 -13.44 8.06
CA GLU A 532 0.04 -12.48 8.91
C GLU A 532 0.27 -11.04 8.43
N LEU A 533 1.50 -10.67 8.09
CA LEU A 533 1.84 -9.35 7.54
C LEU A 533 1.21 -9.12 6.15
N GLU A 534 1.15 -10.16 5.31
CA GLU A 534 0.44 -10.12 4.02
C GLU A 534 -1.06 -9.92 4.22
N ALA A 535 -1.69 -10.66 5.14
CA ALA A 535 -3.11 -10.52 5.44
C ALA A 535 -3.47 -9.13 5.96
N LEU A 536 -2.58 -8.52 6.77
CA LEU A 536 -2.75 -7.13 7.20
C LEU A 536 -2.68 -6.16 6.01
N LEU A 537 -1.79 -6.37 5.04
CA LEU A 537 -1.66 -5.51 3.84
C LEU A 537 -2.81 -5.66 2.84
N ASP A 538 -3.47 -6.82 2.81
CA ASP A 538 -4.60 -7.08 1.93
C ASP A 538 -5.90 -6.41 2.38
N ASP A 539 -5.95 -5.85 3.60
CA ASP A 539 -7.03 -5.00 4.09
C ASP A 539 -6.65 -3.51 3.96
N PRO A 540 -7.06 -2.83 2.88
CA PRO A 540 -6.66 -1.44 2.59
C PRO A 540 -7.23 -0.42 3.59
N ASP A 541 -8.30 -0.75 4.31
CA ASP A 541 -8.92 0.14 5.28
C ASP A 541 -8.27 0.04 6.67
N CYS A 542 -7.53 -1.04 6.94
CA CYS A 542 -6.87 -1.28 8.23
C CYS A 542 -5.43 -0.77 8.32
N VAL A 543 -4.75 -0.48 7.20
CA VAL A 543 -3.30 -0.14 7.21
C VAL A 543 -3.06 1.34 6.96
N GLY A 544 -2.86 2.09 8.04
CA GLY A 544 -2.36 3.46 7.97
C GLY A 544 -0.88 3.52 7.54
N SER A 545 -0.43 4.70 7.08
CA SER A 545 0.96 4.91 6.62
C SER A 545 2.03 4.54 7.68
N ILE A 546 1.72 4.73 8.97
CA ILE A 546 2.60 4.36 10.08
C ILE A 546 2.71 2.83 10.22
N GLN A 547 1.60 2.11 10.10
CA GLN A 547 1.60 0.65 10.13
C GLN A 547 2.31 0.08 8.91
N LEU A 548 2.10 0.66 7.73
CA LEU A 548 2.81 0.28 6.51
C LEU A 548 4.33 0.43 6.67
N TYR A 549 4.80 1.52 7.28
CA TYR A 549 6.20 1.72 7.61
C TYR A 549 6.71 0.68 8.62
N ALA A 550 5.92 0.35 9.65
CA ALA A 550 6.30 -0.67 10.64
C ALA A 550 6.46 -2.05 9.99
N ILE A 551 5.52 -2.45 9.13
CA ILE A 551 5.59 -3.69 8.35
C ILE A 551 6.83 -3.65 7.44
N TYR A 552 7.07 -2.53 6.76
CA TYR A 552 8.27 -2.36 5.92
C TYR A 552 9.58 -2.56 6.70
N GLN A 553 9.70 -2.01 7.90
CA GLN A 553 10.89 -2.19 8.75
C GLN A 553 11.05 -3.63 9.25
N GLU A 554 9.94 -4.30 9.61
CA GLU A 554 9.95 -5.70 10.02
C GLU A 554 10.42 -6.61 8.87
N VAL A 555 9.86 -6.39 7.67
CA VAL A 555 10.25 -7.08 6.43
C VAL A 555 11.72 -6.86 6.09
N LEU A 556 12.20 -5.61 6.19
CA LEU A 556 13.60 -5.25 5.99
C LEU A 556 14.53 -5.97 6.97
N TYR A 557 14.11 -6.11 8.22
CA TYR A 557 14.87 -6.82 9.24
C TYR A 557 14.97 -8.31 8.90
N TYR A 558 13.87 -8.95 8.49
CA TYR A 558 13.87 -10.35 8.07
C TYR A 558 14.81 -10.60 6.90
N ASP A 559 14.67 -9.80 5.84
CA ASP A 559 15.46 -9.86 4.62
C ASP A 559 16.96 -9.61 4.86
N ARG A 560 17.31 -8.48 5.48
CA ARG A 560 18.72 -8.06 5.56
C ARG A 560 19.48 -8.60 6.74
N THR A 561 18.79 -8.98 7.82
CA THR A 561 19.45 -9.32 9.09
C THR A 561 19.20 -10.76 9.51
N LEU A 562 17.94 -11.17 9.59
CA LEU A 562 17.59 -12.45 10.20
C LEU A 562 17.93 -13.63 9.28
N LEU A 563 17.45 -13.63 8.03
CA LEU A 563 17.70 -14.73 7.09
C LEU A 563 19.19 -14.91 6.74
N PRO A 564 19.98 -13.84 6.51
CA PRO A 564 21.42 -13.99 6.30
C PRO A 564 22.17 -14.55 7.51
N ARG A 565 21.69 -14.28 8.73
CA ARG A 565 22.31 -14.84 9.96
C ARG A 565 21.93 -16.31 10.15
N LEU A 566 20.65 -16.66 9.96
CA LEU A 566 20.16 -18.03 10.06
C LEU A 566 20.80 -18.94 8.99
N SER A 567 20.92 -18.46 7.75
CA SER A 567 21.59 -19.22 6.69
C SER A 567 23.06 -19.47 6.98
N ARG A 568 23.79 -18.50 7.56
CA ARG A 568 25.18 -18.68 8.00
C ARG A 568 25.32 -19.66 9.16
N SER A 569 24.41 -19.64 10.13
CA SER A 569 24.45 -20.59 11.25
C SER A 569 24.13 -22.02 10.80
N LEU A 570 23.19 -22.20 9.86
CA LEU A 570 22.84 -23.50 9.30
C LEU A 570 23.88 -24.05 8.32
N SER A 571 24.51 -23.19 7.49
CA SER A 571 25.55 -23.61 6.54
C SER A 571 26.86 -24.01 7.22
N ARG A 572 27.03 -23.72 8.52
CA ARG A 572 28.18 -24.18 9.31
C ARG A 572 28.00 -25.59 9.87
N GLY A 573 26.91 -26.29 9.52
CA GLY A 573 26.57 -27.65 9.90
C GLY A 573 27.44 -28.75 9.27
N GLY A 574 28.74 -28.72 9.50
CA GLY A 574 29.41 -29.94 9.96
C GLY A 574 29.01 -30.13 11.43
N SER A 575 28.78 -31.37 11.88
CA SER A 575 28.30 -31.72 13.23
C SER A 575 28.70 -30.67 14.27
N VAL A 576 27.72 -29.99 14.86
CA VAL A 576 27.97 -28.94 15.84
C VAL A 576 28.78 -29.56 16.97
N ASP A 577 30.08 -29.28 16.98
CA ASP A 577 30.98 -29.69 18.05
C ASP A 577 30.72 -28.73 19.22
N ALA A 578 29.56 -28.94 19.86
CA ALA A 578 29.13 -28.15 21.01
C ALA A 578 30.17 -28.24 22.14
N GLU A 579 31.00 -29.29 22.15
CA GLU A 579 32.09 -29.51 23.09
C GLU A 579 33.30 -28.60 22.77
N GLU A 580 33.63 -28.43 21.49
CA GLU A 580 34.59 -27.39 21.03
C GLU A 580 34.07 -25.97 21.33
N MET A 581 32.78 -25.71 21.08
CA MET A 581 32.16 -24.41 21.39
C MET A 581 32.16 -24.13 22.90
N PHE A 582 31.84 -25.12 23.72
CA PHE A 582 31.87 -25.02 25.18
C PHE A 582 33.29 -24.66 25.65
N SER A 583 34.29 -25.38 25.16
CA SER A 583 35.71 -25.13 25.47
C SER A 583 36.15 -23.72 25.06
N THR A 584 35.69 -23.26 23.89
CA THR A 584 36.02 -21.93 23.37
C THR A 584 35.42 -20.81 24.22
N VAL A 585 34.13 -20.90 24.54
CA VAL A 585 33.43 -19.90 25.36
C VAL A 585 34.01 -19.85 26.78
N GLN A 586 34.30 -21.01 27.38
CA GLN A 586 34.92 -21.09 28.69
C GLN A 586 36.33 -20.45 28.70
N TRP A 587 37.14 -20.70 27.68
CA TRP A 587 38.44 -20.07 27.52
C TRP A 587 38.32 -18.55 27.40
N GLN A 588 37.36 -18.04 26.63
CA GLN A 588 37.15 -16.59 26.47
C GLN A 588 36.71 -15.90 27.76
N ILE A 589 35.86 -16.54 28.58
CA ILE A 589 35.46 -16.00 29.89
C ILE A 589 36.69 -15.84 30.79
N GLU A 590 37.55 -16.85 30.84
CA GLU A 590 38.77 -16.82 31.65
C GLU A 590 39.82 -15.85 31.09
N ASP A 591 39.98 -15.78 29.76
CA ASP A 591 40.82 -14.78 29.10
C ASP A 591 40.39 -13.36 29.48
N LEU A 592 39.10 -13.05 29.39
CA LEU A 592 38.57 -11.72 29.67
C LEU A 592 38.67 -11.35 31.16
N LYS A 593 38.47 -12.32 32.07
CA LYS A 593 38.78 -12.14 33.50
C LYS A 593 40.26 -11.83 33.72
N SER A 594 41.13 -12.57 33.05
CA SER A 594 42.57 -12.44 33.21
C SER A 594 43.09 -11.10 32.66
N GLU A 595 42.61 -10.70 31.49
CA GLU A 595 43.09 -9.53 30.75
C GLU A 595 42.53 -8.22 31.32
N PHE A 596 41.22 -8.17 31.63
CA PHE A 596 40.56 -6.92 32.00
C PHE A 596 40.24 -6.80 33.49
N VAL A 597 39.84 -7.90 34.14
CA VAL A 597 39.41 -7.86 35.55
C VAL A 597 40.60 -7.90 36.51
N SER A 598 41.60 -8.75 36.27
CA SER A 598 42.77 -8.85 37.17
C SER A 598 43.85 -7.79 36.95
N VAL A 599 44.05 -7.29 35.73
CA VAL A 599 45.14 -6.34 35.43
C VAL A 599 44.85 -4.92 35.95
N ARG A 600 43.57 -4.57 36.16
CA ARG A 600 43.15 -3.19 36.44
C ARG A 600 42.24 -3.07 37.67
N PRO A 601 42.77 -3.18 38.90
CA PRO A 601 41.97 -3.08 40.12
C PRO A 601 41.39 -1.68 40.37
N ASP A 602 41.82 -0.67 39.61
CA ASP A 602 41.40 0.73 39.70
C ASP A 602 40.12 1.06 38.91
N HIS A 603 39.58 0.12 38.13
CA HIS A 603 38.36 0.32 37.33
C HIS A 603 37.12 -0.25 38.02
N ASN A 604 35.95 0.38 37.81
CA ASN A 604 34.68 -0.16 38.31
C ASN A 604 34.19 -1.28 37.38
N HIS A 605 34.41 -2.52 37.82
CA HIS A 605 34.01 -3.73 37.09
C HIS A 605 32.62 -4.23 37.44
N SER A 606 31.81 -3.51 38.23
CA SER A 606 30.56 -4.06 38.77
C SER A 606 29.56 -4.50 37.69
N ILE A 607 29.43 -3.71 36.62
CA ILE A 607 28.51 -4.00 35.52
C ILE A 607 29.07 -5.10 34.61
N PRO A 608 30.31 -5.02 34.09
CA PRO A 608 30.90 -6.12 33.33
C PRO A 608 30.95 -7.46 34.08
N LYS A 609 31.26 -7.46 35.39
CA LYS A 609 31.24 -8.68 36.21
C LYS A 609 29.87 -9.31 36.31
N HIS A 610 28.80 -8.52 36.36
CA HIS A 610 27.44 -9.06 36.38
C HIS A 610 27.13 -9.81 35.07
N PHE A 611 27.48 -9.22 33.92
CA PHE A 611 27.25 -9.87 32.63
C PHE A 611 28.19 -11.06 32.38
N LEU A 612 29.42 -11.03 32.89
CA LEU A 612 30.29 -12.22 32.88
C LEU A 612 29.72 -13.34 33.75
N GLY A 613 29.18 -13.01 34.92
CA GLY A 613 28.48 -13.99 35.75
C GLY A 613 27.28 -14.61 35.02
N LEU A 614 26.53 -13.82 34.26
CA LEU A 614 25.44 -14.34 33.42
C LEU A 614 25.96 -15.25 32.30
N ALA A 615 27.10 -14.91 31.66
CA ALA A 615 27.72 -15.78 30.66
C ALA A 615 28.20 -17.11 31.27
N GLU A 616 28.72 -17.09 32.51
CA GLU A 616 29.09 -18.30 33.26
C GLU A 616 27.89 -19.17 33.60
N GLU A 617 26.78 -18.56 34.04
CA GLU A 617 25.53 -19.27 34.30
C GLU A 617 25.00 -19.95 33.04
N LEU A 618 24.98 -19.22 31.91
CA LEU A 618 24.59 -19.78 30.61
C LEU A 618 25.52 -20.92 30.18
N THR A 619 26.83 -20.76 30.36
CA THR A 619 27.81 -21.82 30.03
C THR A 619 27.60 -23.06 30.91
N THR A 620 27.29 -22.88 32.19
CA THR A 620 26.97 -23.97 33.12
C THR A 620 25.68 -24.70 32.73
N ASP A 621 24.67 -23.97 32.26
CA ASP A 621 23.43 -24.57 31.77
C ASP A 621 23.62 -25.28 30.43
N ALA A 622 24.50 -24.76 29.56
CA ALA A 622 24.90 -25.46 28.35
C ALA A 622 25.64 -26.77 28.64
N GLU A 623 26.52 -26.80 29.65
CA GLU A 623 27.24 -28.01 30.08
C GLU A 623 26.29 -29.14 30.46
N LYS A 624 25.23 -28.83 31.22
CA LYS A 624 24.21 -29.80 31.63
C LYS A 624 23.44 -30.38 30.45
N GLU A 625 23.24 -29.58 29.40
CA GLU A 625 22.49 -29.96 28.21
C GLU A 625 23.40 -30.54 27.11
N LEU A 626 24.72 -30.53 27.28
CA LEU A 626 25.69 -30.88 26.25
C LEU A 626 25.56 -32.34 25.78
N THR A 627 25.35 -33.25 26.73
CA THR A 627 25.21 -34.70 26.48
C THR A 627 23.81 -35.06 25.98
N ASP A 628 22.77 -34.44 26.55
CA ASP A 628 21.38 -34.84 26.33
C ASP A 628 20.73 -34.11 25.15
N ARG A 629 21.12 -32.85 24.90
CA ARG A 629 20.54 -31.94 23.89
C ARG A 629 21.60 -31.01 23.29
N PRO A 630 22.54 -31.53 22.48
CA PRO A 630 23.70 -30.77 21.99
C PRO A 630 23.32 -29.54 21.16
N GLU A 631 22.21 -29.58 20.41
CA GLU A 631 21.72 -28.42 19.64
C GLU A 631 21.26 -27.27 20.56
N ARG A 632 20.63 -27.61 21.70
CA ARG A 632 20.20 -26.63 22.69
C ARG A 632 21.40 -26.06 23.45
N ALA A 633 22.36 -26.92 23.81
CA ALA A 633 23.62 -26.48 24.39
C ALA A 633 24.36 -25.50 23.46
N ALA A 634 24.44 -25.81 22.17
CA ALA A 634 25.04 -24.92 21.17
C ALA A 634 24.29 -23.57 21.07
N GLY A 635 22.96 -23.57 21.12
CA GLY A 635 22.17 -22.34 21.15
C GLY A 635 22.43 -21.47 22.39
N ILE A 636 22.56 -22.10 23.56
CA ILE A 636 22.90 -21.40 24.81
C ILE A 636 24.33 -20.85 24.74
N LEU A 637 25.28 -21.61 24.18
CA LEU A 637 26.66 -21.20 24.00
C LEU A 637 26.81 -20.01 23.03
N LEU A 638 26.01 -19.96 21.96
CA LEU A 638 25.99 -18.78 21.07
C LEU A 638 25.49 -17.53 21.78
N ALA A 639 24.51 -17.66 22.67
CA ALA A 639 24.03 -16.53 23.47
C ALA A 639 25.09 -16.05 24.48
N ALA A 640 25.82 -16.99 25.10
CA ALA A 640 26.93 -16.67 25.99
C ALA A 640 28.09 -15.98 25.25
N ASP A 641 28.49 -16.48 24.07
CA ASP A 641 29.53 -15.91 23.20
C ASP A 641 29.19 -14.46 22.80
N ALA A 642 27.95 -14.21 22.33
CA ALA A 642 27.50 -12.86 21.99
C ALA A 642 27.50 -11.90 23.20
N LEU A 643 27.17 -12.40 24.40
CA LEU A 643 27.21 -11.62 25.62
C LEU A 643 28.65 -11.24 26.00
N ILE A 644 29.60 -12.18 25.84
CA ILE A 644 31.03 -11.95 26.09
C ILE A 644 31.58 -10.88 25.13
N ASP A 645 31.21 -10.92 23.85
CA ASP A 645 31.58 -9.90 22.86
C ASP A 645 31.11 -8.50 23.28
N HIS A 646 29.87 -8.39 23.76
CA HIS A 646 29.34 -7.11 24.26
C HIS A 646 30.09 -6.62 25.51
N VAL A 647 30.47 -7.52 26.43
CA VAL A 647 31.30 -7.18 27.58
C VAL A 647 32.69 -6.72 27.16
N LYS A 648 33.31 -7.39 26.18
CA LYS A 648 34.62 -7.02 25.63
C LYS A 648 34.58 -5.62 25.00
N ALA A 649 33.53 -5.34 24.23
CA ALA A 649 33.31 -4.01 23.66
C ALA A 649 33.12 -2.92 24.73
N LEU A 650 32.44 -3.22 25.85
CA LEU A 650 32.33 -2.30 26.98
C LEU A 650 33.69 -1.99 27.60
N TYR A 651 34.56 -2.99 27.76
CA TYR A 651 35.91 -2.79 28.25
C TYR A 651 36.74 -1.92 27.29
N GLN A 652 36.79 -2.26 26.01
CA GLN A 652 37.53 -1.51 25.00
C GLN A 652 37.05 -0.06 24.85
N ARG A 653 35.73 0.16 24.90
CA ARG A 653 35.16 1.51 24.82
C ARG A 653 35.42 2.32 26.08
N ASN A 654 35.38 1.69 27.25
CA ASN A 654 35.78 2.34 28.50
C ASN A 654 37.27 2.70 28.48
N GLU A 655 38.14 1.83 27.97
CA GLU A 655 39.56 2.13 27.79
C GLU A 655 39.78 3.32 26.87
N TYR A 656 39.05 3.40 25.76
CA TYR A 656 39.11 4.56 24.86
C TYR A 656 38.66 5.85 25.56
N SER A 657 37.60 5.78 26.39
CA SER A 657 37.11 6.93 27.16
C SER A 657 38.09 7.38 28.26
N VAL A 658 38.78 6.45 28.91
CA VAL A 658 39.80 6.72 29.92
C VAL A 658 41.07 7.26 29.26
N MET A 659 41.45 6.73 28.10
CA MET A 659 42.56 7.25 27.30
C MET A 659 42.29 8.68 26.85
N LEU A 660 41.10 8.99 26.34
CA LEU A 660 40.69 10.34 25.97
C LEU A 660 40.66 11.30 27.17
N ARG A 661 40.25 10.82 28.35
CA ARG A 661 40.25 11.62 29.58
C ARG A 661 41.69 11.92 30.04
N ARG A 662 42.61 10.96 29.96
CA ARG A 662 44.05 11.17 30.25
C ARG A 662 44.74 12.06 29.22
N LEU A 663 44.33 12.01 27.94
CA LEU A 663 44.84 12.90 26.89
C LEU A 663 44.31 14.33 27.00
N ARG A 664 43.16 14.54 27.65
CA ARG A 664 42.60 15.88 27.92
C ARG A 664 43.12 16.54 29.20
N GLY A 665 43.91 15.84 30.01
CA GLY A 665 44.42 16.31 31.31
C GLY A 665 43.50 15.91 32.45
#